data_AF-A0A8T8HYZ6-F1
#
_entry.id   AF-A0A8T8HYZ6-F1
#
_cell.length_a   1.000
_cell.length_b   1.000
_cell.length_c   1.000
_cell.angle_alpha   90.00
_cell.angle_beta   90.00
_cell.angle_gamma   90.00
#
_symmetry.space_group_name_H-M   'P 1'
#
loop_
_entity.id
_entity.type
_entity.pdbx_description
1 polymer ?
#
loop_
_entity_poly.entity_id
_entity_poly.type
_entity_poly.pdbx_seq_one_letter_code
_entity_poly.pdbx_strand_id
1 'polypeptide(L)'
;MVTLAPSARTDTGSAPPPGAAPRRFRPEIQGLRAVAVALVVVYHVWLGRVSGGVDVFFVVSGFLVTGQVARAAAKGRIAFAPLWARMVKRLFPAALTVLLVVMAVSVLALPANRWLQTAREIAAAALYLENWQLAADSADYFADHDAASVVQHFWSLSIQGQFFVAWPLLAALAIALGRVTRWGARRVLWWLVVAVFVESLVFSVALTAVDQPLAYFHSLTRAWEFALGGLLALVVDRITPTRPVRVVLGWAGLAGLVACGLVLQVGAVFPGWAALWPTLCGAAVIVAGASGSGAGADRLLGSAPLRYVGDLSYALYLWHWPVLVLFLVVRGQQEMGLVDGAVVIAVSVLLSVATHHLVEKPVRASAIGVAKPWGAYRFGALLMAPVLLGAGTWLVVTQQRISAYAFAPDPDHPGAAARAPGFRYEGSPDAQVVPPLEAVREDVGRVAPECINGNEQVEPVLCTFQRAERPTKRIVLFGDSHVHSYLPALLDIVERRDWQVTTVLKGFCPASVDSHVPPGQPDDCREWNAAALAEVVDLRPDLVVVNGSRGASSSLTEETPSGYVEQWRNLDRAGLRVLALRDNPRWDRSPAECLALNNLDHAACSAPRAEVYEPTPPWEQVPDLPGNVAFADFGDYFCEPQVCPPAIGNIHVYGDHSHITRSYMLTMTPYVERELAARLGE
;
A
#
# COMPACT_ATOMS: atom_id res chain seq x y z
N MET A 1 -26.35 -51.34 -14.27
CA MET A 1 -27.37 -51.57 -13.21
C MET A 1 -26.72 -52.50 -12.18
N VAL A 2 -26.88 -52.21 -10.89
CA VAL A 2 -26.41 -52.97 -9.71
C VAL A 2 -25.00 -52.65 -9.16
N THR A 3 -25.02 -51.86 -8.07
CA THR A 3 -24.17 -51.82 -6.85
C THR A 3 -22.64 -51.69 -6.92
N LEU A 4 -22.08 -50.77 -6.11
CA LEU A 4 -21.40 -51.09 -4.84
C LEU A 4 -21.11 -49.82 -4.04
N ALA A 5 -21.69 -49.75 -2.84
CA ALA A 5 -21.42 -48.75 -1.82
C ALA A 5 -20.06 -49.01 -1.14
N PRO A 6 -19.27 -47.98 -0.76
CA PRO A 6 -18.14 -48.20 0.13
C PRO A 6 -18.61 -48.26 1.59
N SER A 7 -18.24 -49.37 2.21
CA SER A 7 -18.46 -49.76 3.61
C SER A 7 -18.17 -48.66 4.63
N ALA A 8 -19.12 -48.44 5.53
CA ALA A 8 -18.89 -47.83 6.83
C ALA A 8 -17.94 -48.74 7.65
N ARG A 9 -16.70 -48.30 7.87
CA ARG A 9 -15.88 -48.85 8.95
C ARG A 9 -16.41 -48.27 10.25
N THR A 10 -17.07 -49.11 11.03
CA THR A 10 -17.36 -48.89 12.45
C THR A 10 -16.04 -48.90 13.21
N ASP A 11 -15.46 -47.72 13.42
CA ASP A 11 -14.43 -47.51 14.45
C ASP A 11 -15.11 -47.68 15.81
N THR A 12 -14.91 -48.83 16.45
CA THR A 12 -15.18 -49.06 17.87
C THR A 12 -14.10 -48.36 18.69
N GLY A 13 -14.07 -47.03 18.63
CA GLY A 13 -13.19 -46.17 19.43
C GLY A 13 -13.96 -45.52 20.58
N SER A 14 -13.67 -45.97 21.81
CA SER A 14 -13.90 -45.32 23.10
C SER A 14 -15.00 -44.23 23.18
N ALA A 15 -16.04 -44.49 23.98
CA ALA A 15 -17.02 -43.50 24.38
C ALA A 15 -16.33 -42.16 24.81
N PRO A 16 -16.83 -40.99 24.37
CA PRO A 16 -16.29 -39.72 24.80
C PRO A 16 -16.40 -39.61 26.33
N PRO A 17 -15.41 -38.99 27.01
CA PRO A 17 -15.52 -38.77 28.44
C PRO A 17 -16.82 -38.01 28.77
N PRO A 18 -17.58 -38.42 29.79
CA PRO A 18 -18.83 -37.77 30.15
C PRO A 18 -18.55 -36.31 30.51
N GLY A 19 -19.18 -35.37 29.79
CA GLY A 19 -19.04 -33.93 29.99
C GLY A 19 -18.40 -33.15 28.83
N ALA A 20 -17.90 -33.81 27.78
CA ALA A 20 -17.47 -33.10 26.58
C ALA A 20 -18.69 -32.73 25.72
N ALA A 21 -19.15 -31.47 25.80
CA ALA A 21 -20.18 -30.97 24.90
C ALA A 21 -19.79 -31.25 23.42
N PRO A 22 -20.70 -31.81 22.59
CA PRO A 22 -20.38 -32.14 21.21
C PRO A 22 -19.95 -30.89 20.45
N ARG A 23 -18.89 -31.01 19.63
CA ARG A 23 -18.45 -29.92 18.74
C ARG A 23 -19.56 -29.65 17.72
N ARG A 24 -20.38 -28.62 17.97
CA ARG A 24 -21.45 -28.22 17.07
C ARG A 24 -20.88 -27.34 15.95
N PHE A 25 -20.92 -27.85 14.72
CA PHE A 25 -20.58 -27.07 13.54
C PHE A 25 -21.58 -25.90 13.38
N ARG A 26 -21.06 -24.70 13.12
CA ARG A 26 -21.85 -23.46 12.93
C ARG A 26 -21.81 -23.04 11.46
N PRO A 27 -22.75 -23.52 10.61
CA PRO A 27 -22.73 -23.27 9.16
C PRO A 27 -22.83 -21.77 8.81
N GLU A 28 -23.50 -20.99 9.64
CA GLU A 28 -23.69 -19.55 9.46
C GLU A 28 -22.38 -18.75 9.48
N ILE A 29 -21.34 -19.25 10.17
CA ILE A 29 -20.01 -18.62 10.17
C ILE A 29 -19.33 -18.79 8.80
N GLN A 30 -19.57 -19.90 8.09
CA GLN A 30 -19.07 -20.07 6.73
C GLN A 30 -19.79 -19.15 5.74
N GLY A 31 -21.12 -19.00 5.89
CA GLY A 31 -21.87 -18.03 5.10
C GLY A 31 -21.41 -16.59 5.34
N LEU A 32 -21.10 -16.23 6.59
CA LEU A 32 -20.55 -14.89 6.90
C LEU A 32 -19.21 -14.65 6.20
N ARG A 33 -18.31 -15.65 6.20
CA ARG A 33 -17.05 -15.59 5.43
C ARG A 33 -17.29 -15.44 3.93
N ALA A 34 -18.32 -16.10 3.40
CA ALA A 34 -18.69 -15.98 1.98
C ALA A 34 -19.15 -14.57 1.61
N VAL A 35 -19.99 -13.97 2.44
CA VAL A 35 -20.44 -12.58 2.25
C VAL A 35 -19.26 -11.62 2.37
N ALA A 36 -18.41 -11.80 3.38
CA ALA A 36 -17.23 -10.95 3.58
C ALA A 36 -16.26 -11.00 2.40
N VAL A 37 -15.91 -12.18 1.87
CA VAL A 37 -15.03 -12.27 0.68
C VAL A 37 -15.70 -11.72 -0.57
N ALA A 38 -17.00 -11.95 -0.76
CA ALA A 38 -17.72 -11.41 -1.92
C ALA A 38 -17.70 -9.87 -1.91
N LEU A 39 -17.92 -9.26 -0.74
CA LEU A 39 -17.80 -7.82 -0.58
C LEU A 39 -16.38 -7.31 -0.85
N VAL A 40 -15.33 -8.01 -0.40
CA VAL A 40 -13.95 -7.65 -0.73
C VAL A 40 -13.72 -7.64 -2.25
N VAL A 41 -14.10 -8.73 -2.93
CA VAL A 41 -13.88 -8.90 -4.36
C VAL A 41 -14.64 -7.85 -5.17
N VAL A 42 -15.93 -7.66 -4.90
CA VAL A 42 -16.79 -6.70 -5.62
C VAL A 42 -16.25 -5.27 -5.49
N TYR A 43 -15.80 -4.89 -4.29
CA TYR A 43 -15.33 -3.53 -4.03
C TYR A 43 -13.97 -3.24 -4.66
N HIS A 44 -13.05 -4.21 -4.62
CA HIS A 44 -11.79 -4.07 -5.32
C HIS A 44 -11.98 -4.00 -6.84
N VAL A 45 -12.86 -4.83 -7.40
CA VAL A 45 -13.02 -4.92 -8.86
C VAL A 45 -13.77 -3.73 -9.45
N TRP A 46 -14.90 -3.29 -8.87
CA TRP A 46 -15.76 -2.27 -9.51
C TRP A 46 -15.82 -0.93 -8.81
N LEU A 47 -15.45 -0.85 -7.54
CA LEU A 47 -15.64 0.37 -6.74
C LEU A 47 -14.31 1.04 -6.40
N GLY A 48 -13.17 0.41 -6.68
CA GLY A 48 -11.84 0.91 -6.30
C GLY A 48 -11.72 1.20 -4.81
N ARG A 49 -12.50 0.51 -3.97
CA ARG A 49 -12.69 0.81 -2.54
C ARG A 49 -12.51 -0.44 -1.69
N VAL A 50 -12.47 -0.25 -0.38
CA VAL A 50 -12.45 -1.33 0.61
C VAL A 50 -13.85 -1.45 1.25
N SER A 51 -14.30 -2.66 1.58
CA SER A 51 -15.70 -2.92 1.98
C SER A 51 -15.92 -3.20 3.47
N GLY A 52 -14.85 -3.31 4.27
CA GLY A 52 -14.90 -3.77 5.67
C GLY A 52 -14.95 -5.30 5.84
N GLY A 53 -14.90 -6.06 4.74
CA GLY A 53 -15.00 -7.53 4.78
C GLY A 53 -13.79 -8.20 5.45
N VAL A 54 -12.59 -7.61 5.34
CA VAL A 54 -11.36 -8.11 5.99
C VAL A 54 -11.48 -8.02 7.50
N ASP A 55 -12.05 -6.95 8.04
CA ASP A 55 -12.23 -6.73 9.48
C ASP A 55 -13.17 -7.81 10.07
N VAL A 56 -14.19 -8.25 9.31
CA VAL A 56 -15.03 -9.40 9.68
C VAL A 56 -14.23 -10.70 9.72
N PHE A 57 -13.26 -10.91 8.80
CA PHE A 57 -12.37 -12.07 8.87
C PHE A 57 -11.51 -12.05 10.14
N PHE A 58 -11.01 -10.90 10.56
CA PHE A 58 -10.26 -10.76 11.81
C PHE A 58 -11.11 -11.09 13.04
N VAL A 59 -12.36 -10.58 13.11
CA VAL A 59 -13.31 -10.92 14.18
C VAL A 59 -13.61 -12.43 14.20
N VAL A 60 -13.87 -13.05 13.04
CA VAL A 60 -14.14 -14.50 12.95
C VAL A 60 -12.91 -15.32 13.37
N SER A 61 -11.70 -14.92 12.95
CA SER A 61 -10.45 -15.56 13.34
C SER A 61 -10.21 -15.45 14.85
N GLY A 62 -10.41 -14.26 15.41
CA GLY A 62 -10.40 -13.98 16.85
C GLY A 62 -11.33 -14.91 17.62
N PHE A 63 -12.58 -15.04 17.16
CA PHE A 63 -13.59 -15.90 17.77
C PHE A 63 -13.17 -17.38 17.79
N LEU A 64 -12.75 -17.93 16.65
CA LEU A 64 -12.42 -19.35 16.52
C LEU A 64 -11.14 -19.72 17.28
N VAL A 65 -10.08 -18.91 17.14
CA VAL A 65 -8.78 -19.20 17.75
C VAL A 65 -8.82 -18.98 19.25
N THR A 66 -9.42 -17.89 19.74
CA THR A 66 -9.58 -17.65 21.19
C THR A 66 -10.35 -18.78 21.85
N GLY A 67 -11.45 -19.22 21.25
CA GLY A 67 -12.21 -20.37 21.76
C GLY A 67 -11.37 -21.65 21.82
N GLN A 68 -10.49 -21.89 20.84
CA GLN A 68 -9.56 -23.02 20.85
C GLN A 68 -8.51 -22.91 21.97
N VAL A 69 -7.84 -21.77 22.10
CA VAL A 69 -6.78 -21.60 23.11
C VAL A 69 -7.34 -21.49 24.53
N ALA A 70 -8.53 -20.92 24.72
CA ALA A 70 -9.20 -20.88 26.01
C ALA A 70 -9.53 -22.29 26.54
N ARG A 71 -9.99 -23.20 25.66
CA ARG A 71 -10.20 -24.61 26.02
C ARG A 71 -8.89 -25.33 26.34
N ALA A 72 -7.78 -24.98 25.68
CA ALA A 72 -6.46 -25.53 26.01
C ALA A 72 -5.95 -24.98 27.35
N ALA A 73 -6.13 -23.68 27.59
CA ALA A 73 -5.75 -23.00 28.83
C ALA A 73 -6.53 -23.51 30.04
N ALA A 74 -7.82 -23.84 29.88
CA ALA A 74 -8.61 -24.50 30.92
C ALA A 74 -8.05 -25.88 31.34
N LYS A 75 -7.29 -26.54 30.44
CA LYS A 75 -6.57 -27.80 30.73
C LYS A 75 -5.15 -27.56 31.29
N GLY A 76 -4.76 -26.30 31.51
CA GLY A 76 -3.49 -25.92 32.14
C GLY A 76 -2.24 -26.06 31.26
N ARG A 77 -2.37 -26.41 29.97
CA ARG A 77 -1.24 -26.59 29.05
C ARG A 77 -1.59 -26.26 27.60
N ILE A 78 -0.64 -25.67 26.87
CA ILE A 78 -0.74 -25.41 25.43
C ILE A 78 0.30 -26.25 24.70
N ALA A 79 -0.17 -27.08 23.77
CA ALA A 79 0.70 -27.82 22.87
C ALA A 79 0.97 -26.97 21.63
N PHE A 80 2.02 -26.13 21.69
CA PHE A 80 2.39 -25.20 20.62
C PHE A 80 2.70 -25.92 19.30
N ALA A 81 3.60 -26.92 19.34
CA ALA A 81 4.07 -27.56 18.12
C ALA A 81 2.92 -28.19 17.29
N PRO A 82 1.96 -28.93 17.87
CA PRO A 82 0.80 -29.41 17.12
C PRO A 82 -0.18 -28.30 16.69
N LEU A 83 -0.27 -27.21 17.45
CA LEU A 83 -1.16 -26.08 17.13
C LEU A 83 -0.67 -25.36 15.87
N TRP A 84 0.59 -24.95 15.85
CA TRP A 84 1.17 -24.26 14.70
C TRP A 84 1.38 -25.20 13.51
N ALA A 85 1.68 -26.49 13.72
CA ALA A 85 1.73 -27.49 12.64
C ALA A 85 0.41 -27.56 11.84
N ARG A 86 -0.75 -27.47 12.52
CA ARG A 86 -2.05 -27.41 11.85
C ARG A 86 -2.25 -26.12 11.06
N MET A 87 -1.71 -25.01 11.54
CA MET A 87 -1.79 -23.72 10.84
C MET A 87 -0.92 -23.72 9.58
N VAL A 88 0.33 -24.19 9.68
CA VAL A 88 1.23 -24.36 8.53
C VAL A 88 0.56 -25.22 7.45
N LYS A 89 0.05 -26.39 7.82
CA LYS A 89 -0.64 -27.30 6.87
C LYS A 89 -1.91 -26.69 6.26
N ARG A 90 -2.55 -25.75 6.95
CA ARG A 90 -3.79 -25.10 6.49
C ARG A 90 -3.53 -23.92 5.57
N LEU A 91 -2.53 -23.09 5.88
CA LEU A 91 -2.34 -21.78 5.26
C LEU A 91 -1.27 -21.80 4.16
N PHE A 92 -0.12 -22.43 4.42
CA PHE A 92 1.06 -22.35 3.56
C PHE A 92 0.84 -22.95 2.17
N PRO A 93 0.18 -24.12 1.99
CA PRO A 93 0.04 -24.72 0.67
C PRO A 93 -0.58 -23.80 -0.36
N ALA A 94 -1.76 -23.23 -0.08
CA ALA A 94 -2.42 -22.35 -1.03
C ALA A 94 -1.70 -21.00 -1.17
N ALA A 95 -1.30 -20.35 -0.06
CA ALA A 95 -0.61 -19.06 -0.13
C ALA A 95 0.70 -19.15 -0.94
N LEU A 96 1.54 -20.15 -0.68
CA LEU A 96 2.83 -20.30 -1.36
C LEU A 96 2.68 -20.79 -2.80
N THR A 97 1.66 -21.59 -3.11
CA THR A 97 1.33 -21.91 -4.51
C THR A 97 0.91 -20.65 -5.28
N VAL A 98 0.06 -19.81 -4.69
CA VAL A 98 -0.35 -18.55 -5.34
C VAL A 98 0.86 -17.64 -5.52
N LEU A 99 1.66 -17.41 -4.49
CA LEU A 99 2.88 -16.58 -4.60
C LEU A 99 3.83 -17.10 -5.68
N LEU A 100 4.05 -18.41 -5.77
CA LEU A 100 4.92 -18.99 -6.79
C LEU A 100 4.38 -18.76 -8.21
N VAL A 101 3.08 -18.95 -8.43
CA VAL A 101 2.47 -18.74 -9.75
C VAL A 101 2.43 -17.26 -10.09
N VAL A 102 2.05 -16.41 -9.15
CA VAL A 102 2.02 -14.94 -9.34
C VAL A 102 3.43 -14.42 -9.62
N MET A 103 4.46 -14.91 -8.92
CA MET A 103 5.86 -14.57 -9.20
C MET A 103 6.25 -14.92 -10.64
N ALA A 104 5.95 -16.16 -11.07
CA ALA A 104 6.27 -16.61 -12.43
C ALA A 104 5.54 -15.80 -13.51
N VAL A 105 4.26 -15.48 -13.30
CA VAL A 105 3.48 -14.64 -14.22
C VAL A 105 3.99 -13.20 -14.20
N SER A 106 4.36 -12.67 -13.04
CA SER A 106 4.82 -11.28 -12.88
C SER A 106 6.14 -11.02 -13.63
N VAL A 107 7.07 -11.97 -13.62
CA VAL A 107 8.32 -11.85 -14.42
C VAL A 107 8.04 -11.72 -15.93
N LEU A 108 6.93 -12.29 -16.42
CA LEU A 108 6.58 -12.28 -17.84
C LEU A 108 5.64 -11.14 -18.23
N ALA A 109 4.73 -10.76 -17.33
CA ALA A 109 3.61 -9.86 -17.63
C ALA A 109 3.75 -8.48 -16.99
N LEU A 110 4.53 -8.33 -15.91
CA LEU A 110 4.74 -7.02 -15.31
C LEU A 110 5.88 -6.26 -15.98
N PRO A 111 5.71 -4.96 -16.20
CA PRO A 111 6.77 -4.11 -16.70
C PRO A 111 7.93 -4.00 -15.72
N ALA A 112 9.14 -3.87 -16.27
CA ALA A 112 10.41 -4.02 -15.54
C ALA A 112 10.59 -3.00 -14.39
N ASN A 113 9.98 -1.83 -14.52
CA ASN A 113 9.95 -0.79 -13.48
C ASN A 113 9.22 -1.20 -12.19
N ARG A 114 8.39 -2.25 -12.21
CA ARG A 114 7.68 -2.78 -11.03
C ARG A 114 8.35 -3.99 -10.38
N TRP A 115 9.43 -4.50 -10.97
CA TRP A 115 10.05 -5.75 -10.55
C TRP A 115 10.68 -5.69 -9.17
N LEU A 116 11.36 -4.58 -8.84
CA LEU A 116 12.04 -4.43 -7.55
C LEU A 116 11.04 -4.45 -6.39
N GLN A 117 10.01 -3.62 -6.47
CA GLN A 117 8.89 -3.58 -5.53
C GLN A 117 8.23 -4.97 -5.39
N THR A 118 7.82 -5.56 -6.53
CA THR A 118 7.11 -6.85 -6.54
C THR A 118 7.94 -7.98 -5.92
N ALA A 119 9.24 -8.04 -6.20
CA ALA A 119 10.12 -9.08 -5.65
C ALA A 119 10.28 -8.95 -4.12
N ARG A 120 10.42 -7.71 -3.61
CA ARG A 120 10.47 -7.44 -2.16
C ARG A 120 9.18 -7.86 -1.47
N GLU A 121 8.04 -7.44 -2.00
CA GLU A 121 6.72 -7.74 -1.45
C GLU A 121 6.38 -9.25 -1.51
N ILE A 122 6.76 -9.98 -2.57
CA ILE A 122 6.59 -11.45 -2.59
C ILE A 122 7.38 -12.13 -1.46
N ALA A 123 8.61 -11.67 -1.19
CA ALA A 123 9.40 -12.19 -0.08
C ALA A 123 8.78 -11.84 1.27
N ALA A 124 8.32 -10.60 1.46
CA ALA A 124 7.64 -10.15 2.68
C ALA A 124 6.33 -10.91 2.91
N ALA A 125 5.48 -11.07 1.88
CA ALA A 125 4.26 -11.87 1.91
C ALA A 125 4.52 -13.35 2.27
N ALA A 126 5.56 -13.96 1.71
CA ALA A 126 5.95 -15.33 2.04
C ALA A 126 6.33 -15.46 3.54
N LEU A 127 6.98 -14.44 4.10
CA LEU A 127 7.38 -14.38 5.51
C LEU A 127 6.28 -13.85 6.46
N TYR A 128 5.08 -13.52 5.96
CA TYR A 128 4.01 -12.88 6.73
C TYR A 128 4.42 -11.52 7.33
N LEU A 129 5.20 -10.75 6.57
CA LEU A 129 5.69 -9.41 6.91
C LEU A 129 5.25 -8.34 5.90
N GLU A 130 4.35 -8.67 4.98
CA GLU A 130 3.90 -7.75 3.92
C GLU A 130 3.34 -6.45 4.47
N ASN A 131 2.60 -6.51 5.58
CA ASN A 131 2.05 -5.32 6.20
C ASN A 131 3.14 -4.36 6.70
N TRP A 132 4.31 -4.88 7.10
CA TRP A 132 5.44 -4.04 7.52
C TRP A 132 6.25 -3.53 6.33
N GLN A 133 6.33 -4.29 5.24
CA GLN A 133 6.90 -3.80 3.98
C GLN A 133 6.09 -2.60 3.47
N LEU A 134 4.76 -2.75 3.36
CA LEU A 134 3.88 -1.66 2.91
C LEU A 134 3.86 -0.47 3.87
N ALA A 135 4.00 -0.69 5.18
CA ALA A 135 4.13 0.40 6.16
C ALA A 135 5.46 1.17 6.01
N ALA A 136 6.54 0.49 5.61
CA ALA A 136 7.81 1.14 5.32
C ALA A 136 7.74 1.90 4.00
N ASP A 137 7.11 1.31 2.98
CA ASP A 137 6.92 1.94 1.67
C ASP A 137 6.00 3.18 1.78
N SER A 138 4.96 3.15 2.62
CA SER A 138 4.11 4.34 2.87
C SER A 138 4.80 5.48 3.61
N ALA A 139 5.97 5.24 4.21
CA ALA A 139 6.77 6.25 4.90
C ALA A 139 7.94 6.76 4.03
N ASP A 140 8.23 6.13 2.89
CA ASP A 140 9.26 6.58 1.97
C ASP A 140 8.70 7.71 1.10
N TYR A 141 9.24 8.91 1.28
CA TYR A 141 8.95 10.12 0.50
C TYR A 141 8.95 9.89 -1.01
N PHE A 142 9.79 8.96 -1.50
CA PHE A 142 9.92 8.69 -2.93
C PHE A 142 8.99 7.57 -3.44
N ALA A 143 8.27 6.87 -2.56
CA ALA A 143 7.36 5.77 -2.91
C ALA A 143 5.88 6.21 -2.97
N ASP A 144 5.59 7.49 -2.76
CA ASP A 144 4.23 8.06 -2.65
C ASP A 144 3.37 7.96 -3.94
N HIS A 145 3.96 7.51 -5.06
CA HIS A 145 3.28 7.25 -6.33
C HIS A 145 3.37 5.79 -6.78
N ASP A 146 3.76 4.89 -5.88
CA ASP A 146 3.81 3.47 -6.21
C ASP A 146 2.41 2.92 -6.48
N ALA A 147 2.28 2.35 -7.67
CA ALA A 147 1.09 1.59 -8.01
C ALA A 147 0.96 0.36 -7.11
N ALA A 148 -0.29 0.02 -6.80
CA ALA A 148 -0.61 -1.19 -6.07
C ALA A 148 0.10 -2.43 -6.64
N SER A 149 0.83 -3.14 -5.77
CA SER A 149 1.54 -4.36 -6.19
C SER A 149 0.56 -5.52 -6.42
N VAL A 150 1.02 -6.53 -7.18
CA VAL A 150 0.26 -7.76 -7.43
C VAL A 150 0.00 -8.60 -6.17
N VAL A 151 0.71 -8.37 -5.07
CA VAL A 151 0.58 -9.14 -3.82
C VAL A 151 0.17 -8.30 -2.61
N GLN A 152 -0.02 -6.98 -2.77
CA GLN A 152 -0.33 -6.04 -1.69
C GLN A 152 -1.39 -6.56 -0.69
N HIS A 153 -2.49 -7.15 -1.15
CA HIS A 153 -3.54 -7.72 -0.28
C HIS A 153 -3.05 -8.76 0.75
N PHE A 154 -1.85 -9.33 0.62
CA PHE A 154 -1.23 -10.20 1.63
C PHE A 154 -0.93 -9.50 2.96
N TRP A 155 -1.04 -8.16 3.04
CA TRP A 155 -0.92 -7.41 4.29
C TRP A 155 -1.86 -7.96 5.38
N SER A 156 -3.11 -8.24 5.04
CA SER A 156 -4.11 -8.71 6.02
C SER A 156 -3.80 -10.13 6.48
N LEU A 157 -3.28 -10.97 5.57
CA LEU A 157 -2.87 -12.33 5.86
C LEU A 157 -1.64 -12.34 6.78
N SER A 158 -0.70 -11.41 6.57
CA SER A 158 0.48 -11.20 7.40
C SER A 158 0.10 -10.89 8.84
N ILE A 159 -0.79 -9.91 9.06
CA ILE A 159 -1.34 -9.59 10.39
C ILE A 159 -2.04 -10.82 11.00
N GLN A 160 -2.85 -11.55 10.22
CA GLN A 160 -3.52 -12.76 10.70
C GLN A 160 -2.53 -13.87 11.10
N GLY A 161 -1.43 -14.05 10.37
CA GLY A 161 -0.37 -15.00 10.73
C GLY A 161 0.34 -14.62 12.03
N GLN A 162 0.66 -13.34 12.20
CA GLN A 162 1.24 -12.81 13.44
C GLN A 162 0.30 -13.04 14.64
N PHE A 163 -1.00 -12.80 14.44
CA PHE A 163 -2.05 -13.14 15.41
C PHE A 163 -2.05 -14.64 15.78
N PHE A 164 -1.90 -15.55 14.81
CA PHE A 164 -1.86 -17.00 15.09
C PHE A 164 -0.64 -17.44 15.92
N VAL A 165 0.43 -16.65 15.95
CA VAL A 165 1.59 -16.85 16.83
C VAL A 165 1.33 -16.21 18.19
N ALA A 166 0.87 -14.96 18.22
CA ALA A 166 0.68 -14.18 19.44
C ALA A 166 -0.40 -14.76 20.39
N TRP A 167 -1.55 -15.21 19.86
CA TRP A 167 -2.68 -15.64 20.71
C TRP A 167 -2.40 -16.88 21.57
N PRO A 168 -1.76 -17.95 21.06
CA PRO A 168 -1.31 -19.06 21.89
C PRO A 168 -0.33 -18.62 22.99
N LEU A 169 0.55 -17.65 22.72
CA LEU A 169 1.48 -17.11 23.72
C LEU A 169 0.73 -16.30 24.79
N LEU A 170 -0.25 -15.48 24.40
CA LEU A 170 -1.13 -14.77 25.32
C LEU A 170 -1.89 -15.73 26.25
N ALA A 171 -2.39 -16.83 25.71
CA ALA A 171 -3.04 -17.87 26.50
C ALA A 171 -2.07 -18.62 27.43
N ALA A 172 -0.80 -18.79 27.04
CA ALA A 172 0.22 -19.36 27.91
C ALA A 172 0.58 -18.43 29.07
N LEU A 173 0.70 -17.13 28.78
CA LEU A 173 0.85 -16.08 29.80
C LEU A 173 -0.33 -16.11 30.78
N ALA A 174 -1.56 -16.24 30.27
CA ALA A 174 -2.76 -16.37 31.10
C ALA A 174 -2.72 -17.60 32.02
N ILE A 175 -2.16 -18.73 31.57
CA ILE A 175 -1.96 -19.92 32.41
C ILE A 175 -0.91 -19.63 33.49
N ALA A 176 0.22 -19.04 33.13
CA ALA A 176 1.30 -18.73 34.07
C ALA A 176 0.82 -17.77 35.17
N LEU A 177 0.24 -16.64 34.77
CA LEU A 177 -0.36 -15.67 35.69
C LEU A 177 -1.56 -16.25 36.45
N GLY A 178 -2.34 -17.13 35.83
CA GLY A 178 -3.44 -17.83 36.49
C GLY A 178 -3.01 -18.81 37.59
N ARG A 179 -1.76 -19.26 37.60
CA ARG A 179 -1.16 -20.08 38.67
C ARG A 179 -0.69 -19.23 39.85
N VAL A 180 -0.28 -17.99 39.59
CA VAL A 180 0.22 -17.05 40.60
C VAL A 180 -0.91 -16.21 41.20
N THR A 181 -1.95 -15.92 40.39
CA THR A 181 -3.14 -15.16 40.80
C THR A 181 -4.26 -16.08 41.29
N ARG A 182 -5.17 -15.56 42.12
CA ARG A 182 -6.38 -16.28 42.55
C ARG A 182 -7.47 -16.39 41.47
N TRP A 183 -7.21 -15.88 40.27
CA TRP A 183 -8.25 -15.60 39.27
C TRP A 183 -8.45 -16.73 38.26
N GLY A 184 -7.51 -17.68 38.18
CA GLY A 184 -7.55 -18.80 37.23
C GLY A 184 -7.33 -18.36 35.78
N ALA A 185 -6.80 -19.27 34.95
CA ALA A 185 -6.32 -18.95 33.60
C ALA A 185 -7.39 -18.31 32.68
N ARG A 186 -8.66 -18.73 32.78
CA ARG A 186 -9.74 -18.18 31.93
C ARG A 186 -10.07 -16.73 32.27
N ARG A 187 -10.07 -16.34 33.55
CA ARG A 187 -10.36 -14.96 33.96
C ARG A 187 -9.19 -14.04 33.61
N VAL A 188 -7.96 -14.52 33.81
CA VAL A 188 -6.76 -13.79 33.39
C VAL A 188 -6.74 -13.59 31.87
N LEU A 189 -7.04 -14.64 31.09
CA LEU A 189 -7.13 -14.52 29.64
C LEU A 189 -8.17 -13.49 29.21
N TRP A 190 -9.33 -13.45 29.87
CA TRP A 190 -10.35 -12.44 29.57
C TRP A 190 -9.81 -11.03 29.78
N TRP A 191 -9.16 -10.74 30.91
CA TRP A 191 -8.58 -9.42 31.17
C TRP A 191 -7.45 -9.06 30.23
N LEU A 192 -6.59 -10.01 29.86
CA LEU A 192 -5.54 -9.80 28.87
C LEU A 192 -6.14 -9.44 27.49
N VAL A 193 -7.20 -10.13 27.07
CA VAL A 193 -7.88 -9.82 25.80
C VAL A 193 -8.62 -8.47 25.88
N VAL A 194 -9.17 -8.10 27.04
CA VAL A 194 -9.75 -6.75 27.25
C VAL A 194 -8.66 -5.67 27.14
N ALA A 195 -7.50 -5.88 27.77
CA ALA A 195 -6.37 -4.95 27.68
C ALA A 195 -5.94 -4.77 26.22
N VAL A 196 -5.72 -5.87 25.49
CA VAL A 196 -5.42 -5.82 24.05
C VAL A 196 -6.50 -5.09 23.26
N PHE A 197 -7.79 -5.34 23.52
CA PHE A 197 -8.89 -4.65 22.84
C PHE A 197 -8.85 -3.13 23.06
N VAL A 198 -8.70 -2.69 24.31
CA VAL A 198 -8.72 -1.26 24.66
C VAL A 198 -7.46 -0.56 24.14
N GLU A 199 -6.27 -1.10 24.44
CA GLU A 199 -5.00 -0.51 24.04
C GLU A 199 -4.87 -0.43 22.52
N SER A 200 -5.21 -1.51 21.81
CA SER A 200 -5.15 -1.55 20.35
C SER A 200 -6.18 -0.63 19.70
N LEU A 201 -7.40 -0.51 20.24
CA LEU A 201 -8.42 0.38 19.69
C LEU A 201 -8.05 1.86 19.92
N VAL A 202 -7.56 2.20 21.11
CA VAL A 202 -7.08 3.57 21.40
C VAL A 202 -5.90 3.91 20.51
N PHE A 203 -4.94 3.00 20.38
CA PHE A 203 -3.79 3.19 19.49
C PHE A 203 -4.21 3.29 18.03
N SER A 204 -5.20 2.50 17.59
CA SER A 204 -5.78 2.60 16.24
C SER A 204 -6.36 3.98 15.97
N VAL A 205 -7.19 4.50 16.88
CA VAL A 205 -7.82 5.82 16.71
C VAL A 205 -6.77 6.94 16.76
N ALA A 206 -5.82 6.87 17.69
CA ALA A 206 -4.76 7.86 17.82
C ALA A 206 -3.85 7.87 16.58
N LEU A 207 -3.35 6.70 16.14
CA LEU A 207 -2.47 6.62 14.99
C LEU A 207 -3.22 6.91 13.69
N THR A 208 -4.49 6.54 13.53
CA THR A 208 -5.26 6.91 12.33
C THR A 208 -5.41 8.42 12.18
N ALA A 209 -5.46 9.16 13.30
CA ALA A 209 -5.51 10.62 13.26
C ALA A 209 -4.15 11.27 12.96
N VAL A 210 -3.04 10.53 13.18
CA VAL A 210 -1.66 11.04 13.08
C VAL A 210 -0.91 10.50 11.86
N ASP A 211 -1.24 9.32 11.33
CA ASP A 211 -0.72 8.71 10.10
C ASP A 211 -1.63 7.51 9.76
N GLN A 212 -2.62 7.77 8.91
CA GLN A 212 -3.59 6.74 8.50
C GLN A 212 -2.96 5.60 7.66
N PRO A 213 -2.03 5.84 6.72
CA PRO A 213 -1.41 4.76 5.95
C PRO A 213 -0.60 3.80 6.83
N LEU A 214 0.22 4.33 7.74
CA LEU A 214 0.92 3.53 8.74
C LEU A 214 -0.08 2.80 9.64
N ALA A 215 -1.08 3.51 10.18
CA ALA A 215 -2.11 2.90 11.00
C ALA A 215 -2.79 1.73 10.28
N TYR A 216 -3.08 1.88 8.99
CA TYR A 216 -3.79 0.89 8.19
C TYR A 216 -3.06 -0.45 8.12
N PHE A 217 -1.74 -0.44 7.97
CA PHE A 217 -0.90 -1.64 7.87
C PHE A 217 -0.27 -2.10 9.19
N HIS A 218 -0.29 -1.27 10.23
CA HIS A 218 0.33 -1.60 11.52
C HIS A 218 -0.42 -2.73 12.25
N SER A 219 0.28 -3.76 12.73
CA SER A 219 -0.38 -4.92 13.36
C SER A 219 -1.10 -4.58 14.67
N LEU A 220 -0.55 -3.66 15.46
CA LEU A 220 -1.11 -3.28 16.77
C LEU A 220 -2.35 -2.38 16.67
N THR A 221 -2.62 -1.71 15.55
CA THR A 221 -3.86 -0.94 15.35
C THR A 221 -5.03 -1.85 14.91
N ARG A 222 -4.73 -3.08 14.47
CA ARG A 222 -5.71 -4.09 14.04
C ARG A 222 -6.00 -5.16 15.09
N ALA A 223 -5.14 -5.29 16.11
CA ALA A 223 -5.26 -6.35 17.11
C ALA A 223 -6.61 -6.36 17.87
N TRP A 224 -7.25 -5.21 18.03
CA TRP A 224 -8.56 -5.08 18.69
C TRP A 224 -9.68 -5.82 17.93
N GLU A 225 -9.59 -5.96 16.60
CA GLU A 225 -10.60 -6.65 15.79
C GLU A 225 -10.63 -8.15 16.13
N PHE A 226 -9.42 -8.74 16.27
CA PHE A 226 -9.27 -10.10 16.77
C PHE A 226 -9.68 -10.23 18.24
N ALA A 227 -9.34 -9.23 19.06
CA ALA A 227 -9.71 -9.21 20.48
C ALA A 227 -11.22 -9.15 20.66
N LEU A 228 -11.95 -8.37 19.86
CA LEU A 228 -13.42 -8.34 19.86
C LEU A 228 -14.01 -9.73 19.61
N GLY A 229 -13.53 -10.42 18.57
CA GLY A 229 -13.89 -11.80 18.31
C GLY A 229 -13.55 -12.73 19.47
N GLY A 230 -12.39 -12.53 20.10
CA GLY A 230 -11.92 -13.30 21.24
C GLY A 230 -12.76 -13.10 22.51
N LEU A 231 -13.12 -11.86 22.83
CA LEU A 231 -14.03 -11.51 23.92
C LEU A 231 -15.38 -12.20 23.68
N LEU A 232 -15.91 -12.11 22.47
CA LEU A 232 -17.14 -12.78 22.09
C LEU A 232 -17.04 -14.30 22.32
N ALA A 233 -15.94 -14.95 21.92
CA ALA A 233 -15.75 -16.38 22.16
C ALA A 233 -15.74 -16.77 23.64
N LEU A 234 -15.29 -15.89 24.53
CA LEU A 234 -15.23 -16.16 25.97
C LEU A 234 -16.59 -15.99 26.66
N VAL A 235 -17.50 -15.19 26.09
CA VAL A 235 -18.79 -14.84 26.69
C VAL A 235 -20.02 -15.39 25.95
N VAL A 236 -19.89 -15.81 24.68
CA VAL A 236 -21.04 -16.18 23.82
C VAL A 236 -21.94 -17.25 24.44
N ASP A 237 -21.36 -18.20 25.18
CA ASP A 237 -22.13 -19.28 25.85
C ASP A 237 -23.06 -18.74 26.95
N ARG A 238 -22.84 -17.52 27.44
CA ARG A 238 -23.68 -16.83 28.42
C ARG A 238 -24.75 -15.95 27.77
N ILE A 239 -24.66 -15.71 26.47
CA ILE A 239 -25.58 -14.85 25.73
C ILE A 239 -26.63 -15.75 25.07
N THR A 240 -27.86 -15.68 25.59
CA THR A 240 -28.99 -16.45 25.06
C THR A 240 -30.11 -15.53 24.58
N PRO A 241 -29.97 -14.84 23.42
CA PRO A 241 -31.02 -13.97 22.92
C PRO A 241 -32.27 -14.78 22.58
N THR A 242 -33.43 -14.18 22.75
CA THR A 242 -34.71 -14.76 22.35
C THR A 242 -34.76 -14.93 20.84
N ARG A 243 -35.61 -15.84 20.35
CA ARG A 243 -35.74 -16.14 18.92
C ARG A 243 -35.98 -14.90 18.04
N PRO A 244 -36.88 -13.94 18.39
CA PRO A 244 -37.06 -12.71 17.62
C PRO A 244 -35.78 -11.87 17.56
N VAL A 245 -35.09 -11.72 18.70
CA VAL A 245 -33.84 -10.95 18.78
C VAL A 245 -32.76 -11.58 17.90
N ARG A 246 -32.65 -12.91 17.84
CA ARG A 246 -31.70 -13.58 16.93
C ARG A 246 -31.98 -13.29 15.45
N VAL A 247 -33.26 -13.29 15.06
CA VAL A 247 -33.65 -12.98 13.66
C VAL A 247 -33.29 -11.53 13.32
N VAL A 248 -33.65 -10.57 14.19
CA VAL A 248 -33.35 -9.15 13.99
C VAL A 248 -31.85 -8.91 13.97
N LEU A 249 -31.09 -9.42 14.95
CA LEU A 249 -29.63 -9.26 14.99
C LEU A 249 -28.94 -9.86 13.77
N GLY A 250 -29.39 -11.03 13.30
CA GLY A 250 -28.83 -11.69 12.13
C GLY A 250 -29.00 -10.85 10.85
N TRP A 251 -30.21 -10.34 10.62
CA TRP A 251 -30.48 -9.49 9.45
C TRP A 251 -29.88 -8.09 9.58
N ALA A 252 -29.95 -7.46 10.76
CA ALA A 252 -29.33 -6.16 11.00
C ALA A 252 -27.81 -6.22 10.82
N GLY A 253 -27.16 -7.28 11.32
CA GLY A 253 -25.73 -7.50 11.09
C GLY A 253 -25.40 -7.71 9.61
N LEU A 254 -26.19 -8.52 8.89
CA LEU A 254 -25.98 -8.77 7.47
C LEU A 254 -26.21 -7.52 6.60
N ALA A 255 -27.33 -6.83 6.79
CA ALA A 255 -27.67 -5.60 6.07
C ALA A 255 -26.69 -4.48 6.40
N GLY A 256 -26.33 -4.32 7.68
CA GLY A 256 -25.34 -3.34 8.13
C GLY A 256 -23.96 -3.59 7.53
N LEU A 257 -23.55 -4.86 7.36
CA LEU A 257 -22.29 -5.20 6.69
C LEU A 257 -22.30 -4.83 5.20
N VAL A 258 -23.39 -5.10 4.49
CA VAL A 258 -23.53 -4.72 3.07
C VAL A 258 -23.59 -3.19 2.92
N ALA A 259 -24.30 -2.50 3.81
CA ALA A 259 -24.42 -1.06 3.80
C ALA A 259 -23.12 -0.33 4.15
N CYS A 260 -22.27 -0.94 5.00
CA CYS A 260 -20.99 -0.36 5.44
C CYS A 260 -20.14 0.09 4.25
N GLY A 261 -19.91 -0.78 3.27
CA GLY A 261 -19.11 -0.42 2.09
C GLY A 261 -19.78 0.64 1.22
N LEU A 262 -21.12 0.68 1.17
CA LEU A 262 -21.85 1.62 0.31
C LEU A 262 -21.82 3.04 0.87
N VAL A 263 -21.83 3.16 2.20
CA VAL A 263 -21.95 4.43 2.92
C VAL A 263 -20.58 5.01 3.28
N LEU A 264 -19.64 4.16 3.73
CA LEU A 264 -18.34 4.62 4.20
C LEU A 264 -17.32 4.62 3.07
N GLN A 265 -16.61 5.74 2.90
CA GLN A 265 -15.36 5.76 2.16
C GLN A 265 -14.24 5.21 3.05
N VAL A 266 -14.19 3.88 3.13
CA VAL A 266 -13.32 3.10 4.01
C VAL A 266 -11.85 3.50 3.91
N GLY A 267 -11.38 3.86 2.71
CA GLY A 267 -9.99 4.27 2.47
C GLY A 267 -9.52 5.47 3.29
N ALA A 268 -10.41 6.39 3.67
CA ALA A 268 -10.03 7.63 4.36
C ALA A 268 -10.16 7.57 5.89
N VAL A 269 -10.92 6.62 6.44
CA VAL A 269 -11.32 6.62 7.87
C VAL A 269 -10.99 5.33 8.64
N PHE A 270 -10.43 4.31 7.97
CA PHE A 270 -9.99 3.06 8.60
C PHE A 270 -8.50 3.13 8.94
N PRO A 271 -7.98 2.45 9.97
CA PRO A 271 -8.61 1.47 10.88
C PRO A 271 -9.31 2.05 12.11
N GLY A 272 -9.47 3.37 12.18
CA GLY A 272 -10.00 4.08 13.34
C GLY A 272 -11.43 3.67 13.74
N TRP A 273 -12.11 4.54 14.48
CA TRP A 273 -13.42 4.22 15.08
C TRP A 273 -14.47 3.75 14.05
N ALA A 274 -14.35 4.15 12.78
CA ALA A 274 -15.25 3.73 11.70
C ALA A 274 -15.24 2.20 11.46
N ALA A 275 -14.12 1.52 11.72
CA ALA A 275 -14.00 0.06 11.59
C ALA A 275 -14.82 -0.70 12.65
N LEU A 276 -15.34 -0.03 13.69
CA LEU A 276 -16.32 -0.62 14.62
C LEU A 276 -17.59 -1.05 13.90
N TRP A 277 -17.99 -0.37 12.82
CA TRP A 277 -19.21 -0.72 12.10
C TRP A 277 -19.18 -2.15 11.54
N PRO A 278 -18.29 -2.52 10.60
CA PRO A 278 -18.29 -3.86 10.02
C PRO A 278 -17.99 -4.95 11.05
N THR A 279 -17.14 -4.66 12.04
CA THR A 279 -16.79 -5.61 13.09
C THR A 279 -17.96 -5.91 14.05
N LEU A 280 -18.74 -4.89 14.44
CA LEU A 280 -19.97 -5.08 15.23
C LEU A 280 -21.06 -5.79 14.41
N CYS A 281 -21.16 -5.53 13.11
CA CYS A 281 -22.05 -6.29 12.22
C CYS A 281 -21.69 -7.79 12.19
N GLY A 282 -20.39 -8.11 12.04
CA GLY A 282 -19.90 -9.49 12.14
C GLY A 282 -20.20 -10.12 13.50
N ALA A 283 -19.97 -9.39 14.59
CA ALA A 283 -20.28 -9.84 15.94
C ALA A 283 -21.79 -10.10 16.14
N ALA A 284 -22.66 -9.24 15.61
CA ALA A 284 -24.12 -9.40 15.68
C ALA A 284 -24.58 -10.70 14.99
N VAL A 285 -24.03 -11.03 13.81
CA VAL A 285 -24.30 -12.29 13.11
C VAL A 285 -23.82 -13.49 13.93
N ILE A 286 -22.63 -13.42 14.53
CA ILE A 286 -22.10 -14.50 15.38
C ILE A 286 -22.96 -14.70 16.65
N VAL A 287 -23.43 -13.63 17.28
CA VAL A 287 -24.32 -13.66 18.47
C VAL A 287 -25.70 -14.21 18.11
N ALA A 288 -26.27 -13.80 16.98
CA ALA A 288 -27.55 -14.30 16.49
C ALA A 288 -27.55 -15.82 16.38
N GLY A 289 -26.49 -16.37 15.78
CA GLY A 289 -26.30 -17.81 15.60
C GLY A 289 -27.49 -18.55 15.03
N ALA A 290 -27.70 -19.80 15.43
CA ALA A 290 -28.85 -20.57 14.99
C ALA A 290 -30.13 -19.99 15.61
N SER A 291 -30.94 -19.31 14.79
CA SER A 291 -32.16 -18.65 15.27
C SER A 291 -33.28 -19.66 15.55
N GLY A 292 -33.23 -20.83 14.91
CA GLY A 292 -34.32 -21.80 14.92
C GLY A 292 -35.59 -21.30 14.20
N SER A 293 -35.52 -20.18 13.47
CA SER A 293 -36.62 -19.59 12.70
C SER A 293 -36.48 -19.88 11.22
N GLY A 294 -37.63 -19.99 10.53
CA GLY A 294 -37.64 -20.06 9.07
C GLY A 294 -37.23 -18.76 8.38
N ALA A 295 -37.36 -17.64 9.09
CA ALA A 295 -37.04 -16.30 8.60
C ALA A 295 -35.66 -15.78 9.07
N GLY A 296 -34.85 -16.61 9.72
CA GLY A 296 -33.54 -16.19 10.23
C GLY A 296 -32.48 -16.08 9.13
N ALA A 297 -31.61 -15.06 9.24
CA ALA A 297 -30.47 -14.90 8.34
C ALA A 297 -29.52 -16.12 8.34
N ASP A 298 -29.52 -16.91 9.43
CA ASP A 298 -28.77 -18.16 9.54
C ASP A 298 -29.17 -19.22 8.51
N ARG A 299 -30.40 -19.19 7.98
CA ARG A 299 -30.81 -20.07 6.87
C ARG A 299 -30.17 -19.68 5.55
N LEU A 300 -30.12 -18.38 5.25
CA LEU A 300 -29.44 -17.87 4.07
C LEU A 300 -27.95 -18.19 4.16
N LEU A 301 -27.30 -17.78 5.25
CA LEU A 301 -25.87 -18.00 5.50
C LEU A 301 -25.51 -19.50 5.60
N GLY A 302 -26.44 -20.34 6.06
CA GLY A 302 -26.27 -21.80 6.14
C GLY A 302 -26.57 -22.54 4.82
N SER A 303 -27.00 -21.84 3.77
CA SER A 303 -27.29 -22.46 2.47
C SER A 303 -26.05 -23.16 1.87
N ALA A 304 -26.25 -24.21 1.09
CA ALA A 304 -25.13 -24.94 0.48
C ALA A 304 -24.23 -24.06 -0.42
N PRO A 305 -24.77 -23.13 -1.24
CA PRO A 305 -23.93 -22.24 -2.06
C PRO A 305 -23.04 -21.33 -1.22
N LEU A 306 -23.60 -20.64 -0.22
CA LEU A 306 -22.81 -19.74 0.63
C LEU A 306 -21.80 -20.50 1.48
N ARG A 307 -22.13 -21.71 1.95
CA ARG A 307 -21.13 -22.54 2.63
C ARG A 307 -19.96 -22.91 1.71
N TYR A 308 -20.25 -23.28 0.47
CA TYR A 308 -19.21 -23.62 -0.50
C TYR A 308 -18.31 -22.42 -0.83
N VAL A 309 -18.90 -21.24 -1.07
CA VAL A 309 -18.12 -20.01 -1.24
C VAL A 309 -17.32 -19.69 0.03
N GLY A 310 -17.88 -19.93 1.22
CA GLY A 310 -17.18 -19.80 2.49
C GLY A 310 -15.97 -20.74 2.61
N ASP A 311 -16.07 -21.96 2.08
CA ASP A 311 -14.96 -22.91 2.00
C ASP A 311 -13.87 -22.45 1.00
N LEU A 312 -14.27 -21.77 -0.09
CA LEU A 312 -13.37 -21.18 -1.08
C LEU A 312 -12.78 -19.83 -0.65
N SER A 313 -13.33 -19.17 0.38
CA SER A 313 -13.02 -17.77 0.71
C SER A 313 -11.53 -17.47 0.89
N TYR A 314 -10.73 -18.42 1.37
CA TYR A 314 -9.29 -18.24 1.49
C TYR A 314 -8.60 -18.19 0.11
N ALA A 315 -8.79 -19.20 -0.73
CA ALA A 315 -8.24 -19.20 -2.08
C ALA A 315 -8.75 -18.04 -2.95
N LEU A 316 -10.02 -17.66 -2.78
CA LEU A 316 -10.60 -16.51 -3.47
C LEU A 316 -9.97 -15.20 -3.05
N TYR A 317 -9.71 -15.04 -1.75
CA TYR A 317 -8.95 -13.91 -1.26
C TYR A 317 -7.53 -13.87 -1.85
N LEU A 318 -6.86 -15.00 -2.01
CA LEU A 318 -5.50 -15.03 -2.59
C LEU A 318 -5.46 -14.71 -4.09
N TRP A 319 -6.46 -15.12 -4.87
CA TRP A 319 -6.45 -14.96 -6.33
C TRP A 319 -7.08 -13.68 -6.86
N HIS A 320 -8.08 -13.12 -6.17
CA HIS A 320 -8.83 -12.00 -6.73
C HIS A 320 -7.98 -10.76 -7.04
N TRP A 321 -7.01 -10.47 -6.18
CA TRP A 321 -6.19 -9.27 -6.31
C TRP A 321 -5.08 -9.40 -7.36
N PRO A 322 -4.26 -10.47 -7.39
CA PRO A 322 -3.28 -10.62 -8.46
C PRO A 322 -3.93 -10.66 -9.85
N VAL A 323 -5.09 -11.33 -9.99
CA VAL A 323 -5.82 -11.37 -11.27
C VAL A 323 -6.30 -9.98 -11.67
N LEU A 324 -6.83 -9.20 -10.72
CA LEU A 324 -7.24 -7.81 -10.95
C LEU A 324 -6.06 -6.94 -11.40
N VAL A 325 -4.97 -6.90 -10.61
CA VAL A 325 -3.82 -6.02 -10.87
C VAL A 325 -3.13 -6.41 -12.17
N LEU A 326 -2.90 -7.70 -12.43
CA LEU A 326 -2.30 -8.16 -13.68
C LEU A 326 -3.17 -7.81 -14.89
N PHE A 327 -4.50 -7.90 -14.77
CA PHE A 327 -5.40 -7.51 -15.85
C PHE A 327 -5.32 -6.01 -16.15
N LEU A 328 -5.37 -5.16 -15.11
CA LEU A 328 -5.28 -3.70 -15.25
C LEU A 328 -3.96 -3.28 -15.92
N VAL A 329 -2.85 -3.86 -15.49
CA VAL A 329 -1.51 -3.58 -16.05
C VAL A 329 -1.43 -4.03 -17.52
N VAL A 330 -1.78 -5.27 -17.83
CA VAL A 330 -1.67 -5.81 -19.20
C VAL A 330 -2.63 -5.13 -20.18
N ARG A 331 -3.81 -4.75 -19.72
CA ARG A 331 -4.80 -4.04 -20.56
C ARG A 331 -4.56 -2.55 -20.62
N GLY A 332 -3.68 -2.02 -19.78
CA GLY A 332 -3.51 -0.60 -19.65
C GLY A 332 -4.84 0.10 -19.34
N GLN A 333 -5.52 -0.34 -18.30
CA GLN A 333 -6.77 0.28 -17.84
C GLN A 333 -6.60 0.76 -16.39
N GLN A 334 -7.20 1.91 -16.06
CA GLN A 334 -7.26 2.42 -14.68
C GLN A 334 -8.51 1.91 -13.95
N GLU A 335 -9.60 1.66 -14.68
CA GLU A 335 -10.87 1.19 -14.13
C GLU A 335 -11.41 -0.03 -14.88
N MET A 336 -12.20 -0.85 -14.18
CA MET A 336 -12.85 -2.02 -14.75
C MET A 336 -14.26 -1.71 -15.24
N GLY A 337 -14.50 -1.96 -16.52
CA GLY A 337 -15.86 -2.10 -17.02
C GLY A 337 -16.60 -3.29 -16.40
N LEU A 338 -17.92 -3.33 -16.52
CA LEU A 338 -18.74 -4.42 -15.99
C LEU A 338 -18.34 -5.80 -16.54
N VAL A 339 -18.04 -5.88 -17.85
CA VAL A 339 -17.66 -7.13 -18.53
C VAL A 339 -16.27 -7.59 -18.08
N ASP A 340 -15.28 -6.69 -18.12
CA ASP A 340 -13.90 -6.99 -17.73
C ASP A 340 -13.83 -7.41 -16.25
N GLY A 341 -14.55 -6.71 -15.37
CA GLY A 341 -14.67 -7.09 -13.97
C GLY A 341 -15.33 -8.46 -13.76
N ALA A 342 -16.38 -8.79 -14.54
CA ALA A 342 -17.00 -10.11 -14.49
C ALA A 342 -16.03 -11.23 -14.92
N VAL A 343 -15.18 -10.97 -15.92
CA VAL A 343 -14.12 -11.90 -16.35
C VAL A 343 -13.11 -12.10 -15.24
N VAL A 344 -12.62 -11.03 -14.61
CA VAL A 344 -11.67 -11.12 -13.49
C VAL A 344 -12.24 -11.94 -12.32
N ILE A 345 -13.51 -11.71 -11.95
CA ILE A 345 -14.17 -12.48 -10.90
C ILE A 345 -14.30 -13.94 -11.30
N ALA A 346 -14.72 -14.23 -12.54
CA ALA A 346 -14.87 -15.60 -13.02
C ALA A 346 -13.54 -16.36 -12.99
N VAL A 347 -12.46 -15.76 -13.50
CA VAL A 347 -11.11 -16.33 -13.47
C VAL A 347 -10.65 -16.56 -12.03
N SER A 348 -10.84 -15.59 -11.14
CA SER A 348 -10.49 -15.69 -9.73
C SER A 348 -11.22 -16.85 -9.04
N VAL A 349 -12.53 -17.01 -9.29
CA VAL A 349 -13.32 -18.13 -8.77
C VAL A 349 -12.84 -19.46 -9.31
N LEU A 350 -12.55 -19.57 -10.61
CA LEU A 350 -12.03 -20.81 -11.23
C LEU A 350 -10.69 -21.23 -10.62
N LEU A 351 -9.76 -20.29 -10.49
CA LEU A 351 -8.45 -20.53 -9.84
C LEU A 351 -8.61 -20.90 -8.37
N SER A 352 -9.60 -20.31 -7.69
CA SER A 352 -9.92 -20.65 -6.29
C SER A 352 -10.48 -22.06 -6.14
N VAL A 353 -11.39 -22.46 -7.03
CA VAL A 353 -11.94 -23.82 -7.07
C VAL A 353 -10.81 -24.82 -7.34
N ALA A 354 -9.95 -24.54 -8.33
CA ALA A 354 -8.80 -25.38 -8.64
C ALA A 354 -7.85 -25.50 -7.43
N THR A 355 -7.46 -24.38 -6.82
CA THR A 355 -6.57 -24.37 -5.65
C THR A 355 -7.19 -25.13 -4.46
N HIS A 356 -8.49 -24.94 -4.22
CA HIS A 356 -9.18 -25.61 -3.12
C HIS A 356 -9.21 -27.15 -3.29
N HIS A 357 -9.56 -27.64 -4.49
CA HIS A 357 -9.69 -29.08 -4.73
C HIS A 357 -8.38 -29.79 -5.06
N LEU A 358 -7.42 -29.10 -5.68
CA LEU A 358 -6.15 -29.68 -6.12
C LEU A 358 -5.02 -29.51 -5.10
N VAL A 359 -5.04 -28.45 -4.28
CA VAL A 359 -3.98 -28.15 -3.31
C VAL A 359 -4.50 -28.30 -1.89
N GLU A 360 -5.52 -27.53 -1.51
CA GLU A 360 -5.89 -27.43 -0.11
C GLU A 360 -6.54 -28.70 0.45
N LYS A 361 -7.55 -29.24 -0.24
CA LYS A 361 -8.29 -30.44 0.19
C LYS A 361 -7.39 -31.68 0.23
N PRO A 362 -6.55 -31.97 -0.78
CA PRO A 362 -5.63 -33.11 -0.74
C PRO A 362 -4.61 -32.97 0.38
N VAL A 363 -3.98 -31.79 0.55
CA VAL A 363 -3.01 -31.59 1.62
C VAL A 363 -3.68 -31.77 2.98
N ARG A 364 -4.85 -31.17 3.22
CA ARG A 364 -5.60 -31.32 4.47
C ARG A 364 -5.93 -32.79 4.79
N ALA A 365 -6.36 -33.57 3.79
CA ALA A 365 -6.69 -34.99 3.95
C ALA A 365 -5.47 -35.90 4.12
N SER A 366 -4.31 -35.52 3.58
CA SER A 366 -3.10 -36.34 3.62
C SER A 366 -2.47 -36.45 5.02
N ALA A 367 -1.60 -37.45 5.24
CA ALA A 367 -0.74 -37.51 6.43
C ALA A 367 0.54 -36.65 6.30
N ILE A 368 0.71 -35.92 5.19
CA ILE A 368 1.90 -35.13 4.88
C ILE A 368 2.13 -34.12 6.00
N GLY A 369 3.34 -34.15 6.55
CA GLY A 369 3.76 -33.28 7.64
C GLY A 369 3.17 -33.60 9.03
N VAL A 370 2.20 -34.51 9.16
CA VAL A 370 1.56 -34.80 10.46
C VAL A 370 2.05 -36.12 11.08
N ALA A 371 2.67 -37.00 10.29
CA ALA A 371 3.16 -38.30 10.76
C ALA A 371 4.39 -38.25 11.70
N LYS A 372 5.15 -37.15 11.70
CA LYS A 372 6.36 -36.96 12.52
C LYS A 372 6.27 -35.63 13.29
N PRO A 373 6.88 -35.51 14.49
CA PRO A 373 6.74 -34.33 15.37
C PRO A 373 7.26 -33.00 14.79
N TRP A 374 7.95 -33.03 13.64
CA TRP A 374 8.42 -31.84 12.90
C TRP A 374 8.02 -31.84 11.42
N GLY A 375 7.19 -32.79 10.99
CA GLY A 375 6.90 -32.98 9.57
C GLY A 375 6.27 -31.74 8.93
N ALA A 376 5.37 -31.06 9.63
CA ALA A 376 4.61 -29.94 9.10
C ALA A 376 5.51 -28.72 8.89
N TYR A 377 6.48 -28.51 9.80
CA TYR A 377 7.48 -27.46 9.67
C TYR A 377 8.43 -27.73 8.51
N ARG A 378 8.90 -28.97 8.37
CA ARG A 378 9.73 -29.37 7.21
C ARG A 378 8.98 -29.19 5.90
N PHE A 379 7.71 -29.60 5.86
CA PHE A 379 6.84 -29.42 4.71
C PHE A 379 6.63 -27.94 4.39
N GLY A 380 6.32 -27.11 5.39
CA GLY A 380 6.19 -25.67 5.23
C GLY A 380 7.48 -25.02 4.72
N ALA A 381 8.63 -25.36 5.29
CA ALA A 381 9.94 -24.86 4.87
C ALA A 381 10.28 -25.27 3.43
N LEU A 382 9.98 -26.51 3.03
CA LEU A 382 10.19 -26.99 1.67
C LEU A 382 9.28 -26.28 0.64
N LEU A 383 8.05 -25.92 1.03
CA LEU A 383 7.18 -25.11 0.17
C LEU A 383 7.63 -23.65 0.11
N MET A 384 8.20 -23.12 1.19
CA MET A 384 8.65 -21.74 1.30
C MET A 384 9.94 -21.50 0.50
N ALA A 385 10.86 -22.47 0.53
CA ALA A 385 12.17 -22.38 -0.10
C ALA A 385 12.14 -21.92 -1.57
N PRO A 386 11.36 -22.50 -2.50
CA PRO A 386 11.34 -22.05 -3.89
C PRO A 386 10.81 -20.62 -4.05
N VAL A 387 9.85 -20.19 -3.22
CA VAL A 387 9.32 -18.82 -3.27
C VAL A 387 10.41 -17.83 -2.83
N LEU A 388 11.06 -18.08 -1.70
CA LEU A 388 12.13 -17.19 -1.19
C LEU A 388 13.38 -17.20 -2.07
N LEU A 389 13.78 -18.36 -2.60
CA LEU A 389 14.90 -18.45 -3.54
C LEU A 389 14.57 -17.74 -4.85
N GLY A 390 13.36 -17.90 -5.38
CA GLY A 390 12.91 -17.21 -6.59
C GLY A 390 12.87 -15.69 -6.39
N ALA A 391 12.19 -15.23 -5.33
CA ALA A 391 12.08 -13.81 -5.01
C ALA A 391 13.44 -13.18 -4.69
N GLY A 392 14.29 -13.88 -3.92
CA GLY A 392 15.65 -13.43 -3.60
C GLY A 392 16.56 -13.36 -4.83
N THR A 393 16.47 -14.34 -5.73
CA THR A 393 17.23 -14.31 -6.99
C THR A 393 16.75 -13.16 -7.87
N TRP A 394 15.43 -12.97 -8.00
CA TRP A 394 14.85 -11.87 -8.76
C TRP A 394 15.31 -10.52 -8.20
N LEU A 395 15.23 -10.34 -6.87
CA LEU A 395 15.67 -9.14 -6.18
C LEU A 395 17.16 -8.86 -6.43
N VAL A 396 18.02 -9.85 -6.28
CA VAL A 396 19.48 -9.70 -6.50
C VAL A 396 19.78 -9.34 -7.95
N VAL A 397 19.14 -10.02 -8.91
CA VAL A 397 19.35 -9.73 -10.35
C VAL A 397 18.89 -8.32 -10.71
N THR A 398 17.71 -7.91 -10.23
CA THR A 398 17.19 -6.56 -10.47
C THR A 398 18.08 -5.50 -9.80
N GLN A 399 18.50 -5.71 -8.55
CA GLN A 399 19.42 -4.79 -7.87
C GLN A 399 20.78 -4.69 -8.55
N GLN A 400 21.32 -5.79 -9.07
CA GLN A 400 22.57 -5.77 -9.83
C GLN A 400 22.44 -4.95 -11.12
N ARG A 401 21.31 -5.04 -11.82
CA ARG A 401 21.02 -4.22 -13.01
C ARG A 401 20.94 -2.73 -12.68
N ILE A 402 20.22 -2.40 -11.60
CA ILE A 402 20.10 -1.02 -11.12
C ILE A 402 21.45 -0.47 -10.67
N SER A 403 22.21 -1.24 -9.88
CA SER A 403 23.50 -0.79 -9.33
C SER A 403 24.61 -0.70 -10.38
N ALA A 404 24.48 -1.43 -11.49
CA ALA A 404 25.38 -1.32 -12.63
C ALA A 404 25.14 -0.04 -13.45
N TYR A 405 23.96 0.58 -13.30
CA TYR A 405 23.66 1.86 -13.91
C TYR A 405 24.22 3.01 -13.09
N ALA A 406 25.05 3.82 -13.73
CA ALA A 406 25.50 5.10 -13.21
C ALA A 406 25.46 6.12 -14.36
N PHE A 407 24.72 7.20 -14.16
CA PHE A 407 24.59 8.24 -15.17
C PHE A 407 25.65 9.33 -15.01
N ALA A 408 26.26 9.70 -16.14
CA ALA A 408 27.00 10.94 -16.31
C ALA A 408 26.62 11.53 -17.68
N PRO A 409 26.50 12.86 -17.82
CA PRO A 409 26.24 13.48 -19.12
C PRO A 409 27.33 13.13 -20.14
N ASP A 410 26.91 12.68 -21.32
CA ASP A 410 27.78 12.32 -22.43
C ASP A 410 27.10 12.63 -23.80
N PRO A 411 27.84 12.55 -24.93
CA PRO A 411 27.26 12.82 -26.24
C PRO A 411 26.16 11.86 -26.70
N ASP A 412 26.12 10.63 -26.17
CA ASP A 412 25.09 9.63 -26.46
C ASP A 412 23.79 9.92 -25.72
N HIS A 413 23.87 10.61 -24.58
CA HIS A 413 22.73 10.96 -23.73
C HIS A 413 22.60 12.48 -23.53
N PRO A 414 22.34 13.27 -24.60
CA PRO A 414 22.26 14.72 -24.53
C PRO A 414 21.06 15.25 -23.71
N GLY A 415 20.03 14.41 -23.47
CA GLY A 415 18.87 14.79 -22.67
C GLY A 415 18.23 16.10 -23.11
N ALA A 416 18.08 17.03 -22.17
CA ALA A 416 17.54 18.37 -22.40
C ALA A 416 18.27 19.17 -23.50
N ALA A 417 19.56 18.91 -23.74
CA ALA A 417 20.29 19.57 -24.83
C ALA A 417 19.72 19.24 -26.20
N ALA A 418 19.05 18.10 -26.38
CA ALA A 418 18.36 17.76 -27.62
C ALA A 418 17.22 18.72 -27.97
N ARG A 419 16.73 19.51 -27.00
CA ARG A 419 15.70 20.54 -27.18
C ARG A 419 16.26 21.95 -27.39
N ALA A 420 17.57 22.13 -27.24
CA ALA A 420 18.20 23.43 -27.38
C ALA A 420 18.22 23.90 -28.85
N PRO A 421 18.03 25.21 -29.10
CA PRO A 421 18.13 25.75 -30.45
C PRO A 421 19.49 25.44 -31.09
N GLY A 422 19.48 24.89 -32.30
CA GLY A 422 20.70 24.60 -33.05
C GLY A 422 21.46 23.33 -32.61
N PHE A 423 20.89 22.52 -31.72
CA PHE A 423 21.48 21.25 -31.31
C PHE A 423 21.71 20.31 -32.51
N ARG A 424 22.85 19.60 -32.47
CA ARG A 424 23.18 18.53 -33.41
C ARG A 424 23.59 17.31 -32.60
N TYR A 425 22.99 16.16 -32.92
CA TYR A 425 23.33 14.91 -32.26
C TYR A 425 24.70 14.42 -32.74
N GLU A 426 25.64 14.27 -31.80
CA GLU A 426 27.01 13.80 -32.06
C GLU A 426 27.28 12.42 -31.45
N GLY A 427 26.29 11.85 -30.74
CA GLY A 427 26.37 10.53 -30.14
C GLY A 427 26.16 9.39 -31.14
N SER A 428 26.24 8.18 -30.60
CA SER A 428 25.98 6.93 -31.31
C SER A 428 24.51 6.84 -31.74
N PRO A 429 24.20 6.47 -32.99
CA PRO A 429 22.82 6.19 -33.41
C PRO A 429 22.21 4.97 -32.69
N ASP A 430 23.05 4.12 -32.09
CA ASP A 430 22.63 2.92 -31.33
C ASP A 430 22.63 3.16 -29.81
N ALA A 431 22.69 4.42 -29.38
CA ALA A 431 22.62 4.79 -27.97
C ALA A 431 21.33 4.26 -27.33
N GLN A 432 21.46 3.62 -26.17
CA GLN A 432 20.32 3.09 -25.43
C GLN A 432 19.67 4.21 -24.61
N VAL A 433 18.36 4.10 -24.40
CA VAL A 433 17.67 5.04 -23.51
C VAL A 433 17.99 4.70 -22.06
N VAL A 434 18.35 5.71 -21.27
CA VAL A 434 18.69 5.57 -19.86
C VAL A 434 17.79 6.41 -18.95
N PRO A 435 17.65 6.11 -17.65
CA PRO A 435 18.01 4.85 -16.98
C PRO A 435 17.33 3.61 -17.59
N PRO A 436 17.88 2.39 -17.47
CA PRO A 436 17.11 1.20 -17.83
C PRO A 436 15.79 1.17 -17.06
N LEU A 437 14.74 0.57 -17.65
CA LEU A 437 13.39 0.58 -17.08
C LEU A 437 13.34 0.01 -15.65
N GLU A 438 14.21 -0.93 -15.31
CA GLU A 438 14.36 -1.46 -13.94
C GLU A 438 14.79 -0.39 -12.92
N ALA A 439 15.54 0.62 -13.36
CA ALA A 439 16.11 1.68 -12.51
C ALA A 439 15.34 3.00 -12.60
N VAL A 440 14.41 3.16 -13.55
CA VAL A 440 13.73 4.44 -13.83
C VAL A 440 13.00 5.04 -12.63
N ARG A 441 12.37 4.20 -11.80
CA ARG A 441 11.71 4.64 -10.55
C ARG A 441 12.70 5.01 -9.44
N GLU A 442 13.88 4.41 -9.47
CA GLU A 442 14.93 4.64 -8.46
C GLU A 442 15.85 5.81 -8.85
N ASP A 443 15.80 6.25 -10.10
CA ASP A 443 16.59 7.37 -10.63
C ASP A 443 15.96 8.71 -10.23
N VAL A 444 15.90 8.96 -8.93
CA VAL A 444 15.41 10.21 -8.31
C VAL A 444 16.54 10.92 -7.57
N GLY A 445 16.38 12.22 -7.31
CA GLY A 445 17.36 13.05 -6.61
C GLY A 445 17.48 12.74 -5.11
N ARG A 446 17.81 11.49 -4.74
CA ARG A 446 17.87 11.04 -3.35
C ARG A 446 18.90 11.85 -2.56
N VAL A 447 18.49 12.31 -1.38
CA VAL A 447 19.35 12.88 -0.34
C VAL A 447 19.40 11.94 0.85
N ALA A 448 20.25 12.23 1.84
CA ALA A 448 20.28 11.47 3.07
C ALA A 448 18.89 11.47 3.75
N PRO A 449 18.43 10.36 4.36
CA PRO A 449 17.09 10.30 4.97
C PRO A 449 16.82 11.41 5.99
N GLU A 450 17.86 11.86 6.69
CA GLU A 450 17.80 12.99 7.63
C GLU A 450 17.63 14.37 6.98
N CYS A 451 17.57 14.47 5.64
CA CYS A 451 17.38 15.70 4.88
C CYS A 451 15.97 15.90 4.34
N ILE A 452 15.05 14.97 4.64
CA ILE A 452 13.68 15.02 4.18
C ILE A 452 12.79 14.94 5.42
N ASN A 453 11.80 15.83 5.49
CA ASN A 453 10.77 15.71 6.51
C ASN A 453 9.96 14.42 6.29
N GLY A 454 9.89 13.58 7.32
CA GLY A 454 8.90 12.51 7.35
C GLY A 454 7.48 13.07 7.32
N ASN A 455 6.50 12.25 6.90
CA ASN A 455 5.11 12.66 6.72
C ASN A 455 4.49 13.33 7.96
N GLU A 456 4.94 12.96 9.17
CA GLU A 456 4.43 13.47 10.46
C GLU A 456 5.25 14.63 11.07
N GLN A 457 6.33 15.08 10.42
CA GLN A 457 7.20 16.10 10.99
C GLN A 457 6.69 17.50 10.63
N VAL A 458 6.24 18.23 11.65
CA VAL A 458 5.88 19.66 11.54
C VAL A 458 7.13 20.55 11.62
N GLU A 459 8.13 20.14 12.41
CA GLU A 459 9.41 20.84 12.49
C GLU A 459 10.19 20.67 11.18
N PRO A 460 10.52 21.75 10.46
CA PRO A 460 11.21 21.66 9.18
C PRO A 460 12.63 21.09 9.34
N VAL A 461 12.98 20.19 8.44
CA VAL A 461 14.34 19.66 8.33
C VAL A 461 15.10 20.48 7.28
N LEU A 462 16.25 21.03 7.69
CA LEU A 462 17.11 21.84 6.84
C LEU A 462 18.38 21.06 6.50
N CYS A 463 18.65 20.88 5.20
CA CYS A 463 19.94 20.37 4.73
C CYS A 463 20.63 21.37 3.82
N THR A 464 21.87 21.70 4.16
CA THR A 464 22.66 22.69 3.43
C THR A 464 23.80 22.03 2.68
N PHE A 465 23.88 22.32 1.38
CA PHE A 465 24.87 21.84 0.45
C PHE A 465 25.71 23.03 -0.02
N GLN A 466 27.02 22.95 0.21
CA GLN A 466 27.97 23.97 -0.25
C GLN A 466 29.37 23.36 -0.37
N ARG A 467 30.14 23.86 -1.33
CA ARG A 467 31.57 23.52 -1.48
C ARG A 467 32.48 24.54 -0.80
N ALA A 468 32.19 25.82 -0.99
CA ALA A 468 32.95 26.92 -0.40
C ALA A 468 32.53 27.16 1.05
N GLU A 469 33.50 27.47 1.92
CA GLU A 469 33.22 27.88 3.31
C GLU A 469 32.40 29.19 3.37
N ARG A 470 32.58 30.06 2.36
CA ARG A 470 31.85 31.32 2.21
C ARG A 470 31.18 31.36 0.84
N PRO A 471 29.88 31.05 0.74
CA PRO A 471 29.19 31.07 -0.54
C PRO A 471 28.97 32.50 -1.04
N THR A 472 29.04 32.70 -2.35
CA THR A 472 28.73 33.96 -3.04
C THR A 472 27.24 34.18 -3.21
N LYS A 473 26.45 33.09 -3.24
CA LYS A 473 24.99 33.08 -3.34
C LYS A 473 24.40 32.00 -2.44
N ARG A 474 23.26 32.30 -1.82
CA ARG A 474 22.49 31.38 -0.98
C ARG A 474 21.10 31.18 -1.57
N ILE A 475 20.77 29.94 -1.89
CA ILE A 475 19.51 29.54 -2.48
C ILE A 475 18.79 28.64 -1.49
N VAL A 476 17.49 28.86 -1.29
CA VAL A 476 16.64 27.92 -0.55
C VAL A 476 15.68 27.24 -1.51
N LEU A 477 15.65 25.91 -1.47
CA LEU A 477 14.69 25.08 -2.21
C LEU A 477 13.56 24.70 -1.26
N PHE A 478 12.37 25.28 -1.43
CA PHE A 478 11.25 25.18 -0.49
C PHE A 478 9.99 24.66 -1.17
N GLY A 479 9.50 23.50 -0.75
CA GLY A 479 8.26 22.91 -1.27
C GLY A 479 8.21 21.39 -1.20
N ASP A 480 7.63 20.79 -2.23
CA ASP A 480 7.37 19.35 -2.33
C ASP A 480 8.33 18.62 -3.27
N SER A 481 7.95 17.39 -3.63
CA SER A 481 8.72 16.48 -4.49
C SER A 481 8.92 16.98 -5.91
N HIS A 482 8.05 17.88 -6.40
CA HIS A 482 8.20 18.46 -7.73
C HIS A 482 9.30 19.53 -7.74
N VAL A 483 9.38 20.36 -6.71
CA VAL A 483 10.51 21.30 -6.55
C VAL A 483 11.80 20.54 -6.20
N HIS A 484 11.71 19.47 -5.40
CA HIS A 484 12.83 18.55 -5.14
C HIS A 484 13.39 17.93 -6.43
N SER A 485 12.57 17.69 -7.45
CA SER A 485 13.04 17.11 -8.73
C SER A 485 14.17 17.93 -9.37
N TYR A 486 14.31 19.22 -9.06
CA TYR A 486 15.37 20.12 -9.54
C TYR A 486 16.67 20.07 -8.73
N LEU A 487 16.67 19.41 -7.56
CA LEU A 487 17.84 19.33 -6.69
C LEU A 487 19.09 18.74 -7.37
N PRO A 488 19.01 17.69 -8.22
CA PRO A 488 20.18 17.19 -8.93
C PRO A 488 20.93 18.27 -9.74
N ALA A 489 20.20 19.15 -10.43
CA ALA A 489 20.80 20.26 -11.17
C ALA A 489 21.41 21.30 -10.21
N LEU A 490 20.72 21.62 -9.11
CA LEU A 490 21.23 22.56 -8.11
C LEU A 490 22.52 22.08 -7.43
N LEU A 491 22.61 20.80 -7.09
CA LEU A 491 23.82 20.22 -6.49
C LEU A 491 24.99 20.22 -7.49
N ASP A 492 24.71 19.93 -8.76
CA ASP A 492 25.70 20.00 -9.84
C ASP A 492 26.21 21.45 -10.08
N ILE A 493 25.35 22.46 -9.88
CA ILE A 493 25.76 23.88 -9.87
C ILE A 493 26.65 24.20 -8.66
N VAL A 494 26.28 23.74 -7.46
CA VAL A 494 27.07 23.92 -6.22
C VAL A 494 28.47 23.33 -6.33
N GLU A 495 28.68 22.28 -7.12
CA GLU A 495 30.01 21.72 -7.38
C GLU A 495 30.88 22.59 -8.30
N ARG A 496 30.26 23.40 -9.16
CA ARG A 496 30.94 24.27 -10.15
C ARG A 496 31.04 25.74 -9.74
N ARG A 497 30.14 26.20 -8.88
CA ARG A 497 30.02 27.58 -8.41
C ARG A 497 30.22 27.61 -6.90
N ASP A 498 30.71 28.72 -6.37
CA ASP A 498 30.74 28.94 -4.91
C ASP A 498 29.35 29.30 -4.35
N TRP A 499 28.30 28.59 -4.78
CA TRP A 499 26.93 28.78 -4.33
C TRP A 499 26.59 27.81 -3.18
N GLN A 500 25.56 28.15 -2.40
CA GLN A 500 24.99 27.32 -1.35
C GLN A 500 23.51 27.04 -1.66
N VAL A 501 23.08 25.80 -1.47
CA VAL A 501 21.68 25.39 -1.57
C VAL A 501 21.23 24.78 -0.25
N THR A 502 20.16 25.30 0.33
CA THR A 502 19.52 24.72 1.51
C THR A 502 18.14 24.18 1.13
N THR A 503 17.85 22.93 1.46
CA THR A 503 16.56 22.29 1.18
C THR A 503 15.65 22.36 2.40
N VAL A 504 14.38 22.72 2.17
CA VAL A 504 13.27 22.66 3.13
C VAL A 504 12.12 21.97 2.43
N LEU A 505 12.06 20.64 2.54
CA LEU A 505 11.24 19.80 1.66
C LEU A 505 10.33 18.86 2.46
N LYS A 506 9.05 18.77 2.04
CA LYS A 506 8.08 17.81 2.59
C LYS A 506 7.13 17.30 1.52
N GLY A 507 6.86 15.98 1.54
CA GLY A 507 6.06 15.31 0.51
C GLY A 507 4.64 15.85 0.50
N PHE A 508 4.06 16.03 -0.69
CA PHE A 508 2.71 16.60 -0.88
C PHE A 508 2.45 18.01 -0.31
N CYS A 509 3.45 18.66 0.30
CA CYS A 509 3.32 19.97 0.91
C CYS A 509 4.06 21.03 0.09
N PRO A 510 3.53 21.48 -1.06
CA PRO A 510 4.10 22.62 -1.77
C PRO A 510 4.09 23.85 -0.86
N ALA A 511 4.95 24.81 -1.19
CA ALA A 511 5.07 26.08 -0.48
C ALA A 511 3.77 26.91 -0.61
N SER A 512 2.81 26.69 0.30
CA SER A 512 1.47 27.30 0.27
C SER A 512 0.87 27.49 1.66
N VAL A 513 0.09 28.56 1.84
CA VAL A 513 -0.68 28.79 3.09
C VAL A 513 -1.92 27.91 3.23
N ASP A 514 -2.39 27.32 2.12
CA ASP A 514 -3.57 26.46 2.04
C ASP A 514 -3.20 25.06 1.54
N SER A 515 -1.96 24.63 1.77
CA SER A 515 -1.50 23.30 1.40
C SER A 515 -2.22 22.22 2.22
N HIS A 516 -2.65 21.15 1.54
CA HIS A 516 -3.24 19.96 2.15
C HIS A 516 -2.67 18.71 1.50
N VAL A 517 -2.45 17.69 2.32
CA VAL A 517 -2.16 16.34 1.84
C VAL A 517 -3.42 15.67 1.25
N PRO A 518 -3.26 14.67 0.37
CA PRO A 518 -4.37 13.85 -0.10
C PRO A 518 -5.19 13.22 1.06
N PRO A 519 -6.49 12.89 0.83
CA PRO A 519 -7.32 12.24 1.85
C PRO A 519 -6.68 10.95 2.37
N GLY A 520 -6.66 10.80 3.69
CA GLY A 520 -6.00 9.66 4.34
C GLY A 520 -4.55 9.93 4.70
N GLN A 521 -4.08 11.18 4.73
CA GLN A 521 -2.84 11.57 5.41
C GLN A 521 -3.14 12.69 6.44
N PRO A 522 -2.27 12.92 7.43
CA PRO A 522 -2.42 13.98 8.42
C PRO A 522 -2.24 15.34 7.74
N ASP A 523 -3.26 16.19 7.78
CA ASP A 523 -3.23 17.51 7.17
C ASP A 523 -2.44 18.51 8.03
N ASP A 524 -1.12 18.31 8.09
CA ASP A 524 -0.18 19.15 8.83
C ASP A 524 0.61 20.10 7.91
N CYS A 525 0.39 20.04 6.59
CA CYS A 525 1.11 20.86 5.61
C CYS A 525 1.02 22.35 5.93
N ARG A 526 -0.11 22.85 6.45
CA ARG A 526 -0.25 24.26 6.85
C ARG A 526 0.66 24.64 8.02
N GLU A 527 0.73 23.79 9.05
CA GLU A 527 1.57 24.01 10.22
C GLU A 527 3.05 23.92 9.85
N TRP A 528 3.41 22.90 9.07
CA TRP A 528 4.75 22.73 8.52
C TRP A 528 5.15 23.92 7.63
N ASN A 529 4.27 24.39 6.72
CA ASN A 529 4.56 25.53 5.85
C ASN A 529 4.82 26.82 6.66
N ALA A 530 4.08 27.03 7.75
CA ALA A 530 4.28 28.19 8.63
C ALA A 530 5.64 28.11 9.35
N ALA A 531 6.01 26.93 9.87
CA ALA A 531 7.31 26.71 10.49
C ALA A 531 8.46 26.82 9.47
N ALA A 532 8.31 26.21 8.30
CA ALA A 532 9.27 26.25 7.20
C ALA A 532 9.53 27.67 6.74
N LEU A 533 8.47 28.48 6.57
CA LEU A 533 8.60 29.89 6.23
C LEU A 533 9.46 30.66 7.24
N ALA A 534 9.29 30.41 8.54
CA ALA A 534 10.09 31.08 9.57
C ALA A 534 11.59 30.75 9.42
N GLU A 535 11.92 29.48 9.21
CA GLU A 535 13.30 29.02 8.94
C GLU A 535 13.87 29.65 7.66
N VAL A 536 13.09 29.68 6.57
CA VAL A 536 13.52 30.31 5.30
C VAL A 536 13.82 31.80 5.50
N VAL A 537 13.01 32.51 6.29
CA VAL A 537 13.23 33.93 6.61
C VAL A 537 14.51 34.13 7.42
N ASP A 538 14.77 33.27 8.41
CA ASP A 538 15.96 33.36 9.27
C ASP A 538 17.26 33.09 8.50
N LEU A 539 17.23 32.20 7.49
CA LEU A 539 18.37 31.93 6.61
C LEU A 539 18.81 33.15 5.77
N ARG A 540 17.88 34.07 5.49
CA ARG A 540 18.06 35.24 4.61
C ARG A 540 18.76 34.89 3.27
N PRO A 541 18.15 34.01 2.45
CA PRO A 541 18.73 33.63 1.16
C PRO A 541 18.67 34.77 0.13
N ASP A 542 19.53 34.68 -0.88
CA ASP A 542 19.48 35.57 -2.05
C ASP A 542 18.29 35.26 -2.97
N LEU A 543 17.81 34.01 -2.96
CA LEU A 543 16.68 33.52 -3.76
C LEU A 543 16.01 32.31 -3.09
N VAL A 544 14.68 32.27 -3.12
CA VAL A 544 13.86 31.11 -2.72
C VAL A 544 13.22 30.49 -3.96
N VAL A 545 13.41 29.19 -4.17
CA VAL A 545 12.85 28.43 -5.29
C VAL A 545 11.65 27.62 -4.79
N VAL A 546 10.50 27.80 -5.43
CA VAL A 546 9.19 27.25 -5.00
C VAL A 546 8.34 26.79 -6.20
N ASN A 547 7.22 26.10 -5.94
CA ASN A 547 6.23 25.76 -6.97
C ASN A 547 5.52 27.03 -7.48
N GLY A 548 5.32 27.13 -8.79
CA GLY A 548 4.63 28.22 -9.50
C GLY A 548 3.22 27.86 -9.97
N SER A 549 3.00 26.57 -10.22
CA SER A 549 1.72 25.99 -10.60
C SER A 549 1.60 24.58 -10.04
N ARG A 550 0.42 23.97 -10.20
CA ARG A 550 0.17 22.55 -9.95
C ARG A 550 -0.86 22.01 -10.93
N GLY A 551 -0.70 20.75 -11.34
CA GLY A 551 -1.79 20.00 -11.98
C GLY A 551 -2.83 19.54 -10.95
N ALA A 552 -4.13 19.61 -11.28
CA ALA A 552 -5.17 19.01 -10.44
C ALA A 552 -5.14 17.47 -10.54
N SER A 553 -5.33 16.76 -9.42
CA SER A 553 -5.25 15.29 -9.37
C SER A 553 -6.43 14.57 -10.07
N SER A 554 -7.48 15.31 -10.43
CA SER A 554 -8.72 14.78 -11.05
C SER A 554 -9.14 15.54 -12.31
N SER A 555 -8.38 16.55 -12.73
CA SER A 555 -8.63 17.29 -13.95
C SER A 555 -7.30 17.72 -14.57
N LEU A 556 -7.22 17.71 -15.90
CA LEU A 556 -6.05 18.17 -16.67
C LEU A 556 -5.76 19.66 -16.53
N THR A 557 -6.45 20.36 -15.63
CA THR A 557 -6.34 21.80 -15.43
C THR A 557 -5.15 22.07 -14.53
N GLU A 558 -4.15 22.73 -15.10
CA GLU A 558 -3.07 23.35 -14.37
C GLU A 558 -3.56 24.66 -13.76
N GLU A 559 -3.23 24.92 -12.50
CA GLU A 559 -3.60 26.16 -11.82
C GLU A 559 -2.41 26.75 -11.06
N THR A 560 -2.48 28.05 -10.79
CA THR A 560 -1.65 28.72 -9.79
C THR A 560 -2.53 28.97 -8.56
N PRO A 561 -2.41 28.13 -7.51
CA PRO A 561 -3.27 28.23 -6.32
C PRO A 561 -3.14 29.58 -5.63
N SER A 562 -4.25 30.08 -5.09
CA SER A 562 -4.25 31.34 -4.32
C SER A 562 -3.30 31.29 -3.12
N GLY A 563 -3.14 30.12 -2.49
CA GLY A 563 -2.21 29.99 -1.38
C GLY A 563 -0.74 30.03 -1.77
N TYR A 564 -0.38 29.69 -3.01
CA TYR A 564 0.99 29.89 -3.52
C TYR A 564 1.26 31.40 -3.59
N VAL A 565 0.32 32.15 -4.18
CA VAL A 565 0.42 33.61 -4.30
C VAL A 565 0.54 34.27 -2.93
N GLU A 566 -0.24 33.82 -1.95
CA GLU A 566 -0.14 34.36 -0.58
C GLU A 566 1.18 33.98 0.10
N GLN A 567 1.71 32.78 -0.14
CA GLN A 567 3.03 32.40 0.36
C GLN A 567 4.14 33.25 -0.26
N TRP A 568 4.04 33.59 -1.55
CA TRP A 568 4.98 34.50 -2.20
C TRP A 568 4.91 35.92 -1.60
N ARG A 569 3.72 36.40 -1.23
CA ARG A 569 3.55 37.66 -0.47
C ARG A 569 4.15 37.59 0.92
N ASN A 570 4.06 36.44 1.60
CA ASN A 570 4.74 36.26 2.88
C ASN A 570 6.26 36.40 2.73
N LEU A 571 6.84 35.84 1.68
CA LEU A 571 8.26 35.99 1.34
C LEU A 571 8.61 37.43 0.93
N ASP A 572 7.72 38.12 0.21
CA ASP A 572 7.87 39.55 -0.16
C ASP A 572 7.94 40.45 1.07
N ARG A 573 7.05 40.24 2.06
CA ARG A 573 7.06 40.98 3.33
C ARG A 573 8.36 40.77 4.12
N ALA A 574 9.03 39.64 3.93
CA ALA A 574 10.35 39.36 4.50
C ALA A 574 11.52 39.90 3.64
N GLY A 575 11.23 40.53 2.50
CA GLY A 575 12.22 41.08 1.58
C GLY A 575 12.95 40.02 0.74
N LEU A 576 12.39 38.83 0.58
CA LEU A 576 13.00 37.71 -0.13
C LEU A 576 12.51 37.65 -1.58
N ARG A 577 13.46 37.37 -2.49
CA ARG A 577 13.17 37.14 -3.91
C ARG A 577 12.76 35.70 -4.14
N VAL A 578 11.81 35.50 -5.05
CA VAL A 578 11.23 34.18 -5.34
C VAL A 578 11.42 33.82 -6.81
N LEU A 579 11.81 32.57 -7.06
CA LEU A 579 11.72 31.92 -8.36
C LEU A 579 10.65 30.81 -8.28
N ALA A 580 9.51 31.07 -8.89
CA ALA A 580 8.40 30.13 -9.00
C ALA A 580 8.54 29.27 -10.26
N LEU A 581 8.67 27.96 -10.08
CA LEU A 581 8.85 26.98 -11.16
C LEU A 581 7.50 26.48 -11.68
N ARG A 582 7.31 26.44 -13.00
CA ARG A 582 6.16 25.71 -13.56
C ARG A 582 6.19 24.26 -13.12
N ASP A 583 5.02 23.70 -12.86
CA ASP A 583 4.90 22.29 -12.59
C ASP A 583 5.36 21.43 -13.79
N ASN A 584 5.66 20.17 -13.51
CA ASN A 584 6.02 19.18 -14.52
C ASN A 584 4.77 18.68 -15.26
N PRO A 585 4.87 18.26 -16.53
CA PRO A 585 3.78 17.59 -17.22
C PRO A 585 3.29 16.36 -16.44
N ARG A 586 1.97 16.21 -16.35
CA ARG A 586 1.33 15.15 -15.55
C ARG A 586 0.61 14.17 -16.46
N TRP A 587 0.91 12.90 -16.28
CA TRP A 587 0.39 11.81 -17.09
C TRP A 587 -0.64 10.97 -16.33
N ASP A 588 -1.64 10.45 -17.03
CA ASP A 588 -2.60 9.49 -16.44
C ASP A 588 -1.97 8.11 -16.17
N ARG A 589 -0.87 7.81 -16.87
CA ARG A 589 -0.06 6.61 -16.67
C ARG A 589 1.41 6.97 -16.77
N SER A 590 2.23 6.31 -15.95
CA SER A 590 3.68 6.39 -16.09
C SER A 590 4.14 6.10 -17.52
N PRO A 591 4.86 7.03 -18.18
CA PRO A 591 5.39 6.81 -19.53
C PRO A 591 6.37 5.64 -19.59
N ALA A 592 7.18 5.44 -18.55
CA ALA A 592 8.08 4.30 -18.43
C ALA A 592 7.32 2.97 -18.40
N GLU A 593 6.17 2.93 -17.73
CA GLU A 593 5.29 1.76 -17.73
C GLU A 593 4.69 1.50 -19.11
N CYS A 594 4.26 2.56 -19.81
CA CYS A 594 3.78 2.43 -21.18
C CYS A 594 4.86 1.83 -22.10
N LEU A 595 6.09 2.34 -22.03
CA LEU A 595 7.21 1.86 -22.85
C LEU A 595 7.50 0.38 -22.61
N ALA A 596 7.49 -0.03 -21.34
CA ALA A 596 7.70 -1.42 -20.96
C ALA A 596 6.62 -2.36 -21.52
N LEU A 597 5.37 -1.89 -21.65
CA LEU A 597 4.25 -2.68 -22.17
C LEU A 597 4.14 -2.67 -23.71
N ASN A 598 4.74 -1.67 -24.38
CA ASN A 598 4.62 -1.46 -25.82
C ASN A 598 5.95 -1.69 -26.57
N ASN A 599 6.80 -2.61 -26.08
CA ASN A 599 8.10 -2.94 -26.71
C ASN A 599 8.99 -1.71 -26.98
N LEU A 600 9.02 -0.76 -26.04
CA LEU A 600 9.76 0.50 -26.16
C LEU A 600 9.32 1.37 -27.37
N ASP A 601 8.05 1.29 -27.78
CA ASP A 601 7.49 2.19 -28.78
C ASP A 601 7.26 3.59 -28.19
N HIS A 602 8.19 4.51 -28.48
CA HIS A 602 8.12 5.90 -28.01
C HIS A 602 6.92 6.66 -28.59
N ALA A 603 6.53 6.37 -29.84
CA ALA A 603 5.44 7.08 -30.48
C ALA A 603 4.09 6.69 -29.86
N ALA A 604 3.90 5.40 -29.58
CA ALA A 604 2.71 4.89 -28.90
C ALA A 604 2.59 5.38 -27.45
N CYS A 605 3.71 5.74 -26.82
CA CYS A 605 3.79 6.21 -25.44
C CYS A 605 4.02 7.72 -25.31
N SER A 606 3.88 8.45 -26.41
CA SER A 606 3.85 9.91 -26.41
C SER A 606 2.41 10.41 -26.26
N ALA A 607 2.23 11.57 -25.63
CA ALA A 607 0.92 12.21 -25.49
C ALA A 607 0.90 13.57 -26.19
N PRO A 608 -0.23 14.00 -26.77
CA PRO A 608 -0.41 15.37 -27.21
C PRO A 608 -0.09 16.33 -26.05
N ARG A 609 0.69 17.38 -26.32
CA ARG A 609 1.13 18.29 -25.25
C ARG A 609 -0.05 18.87 -24.47
N ALA A 610 -1.10 19.26 -25.18
CA ALA A 610 -2.31 19.82 -24.58
C ALA A 610 -3.09 18.85 -23.67
N GLU A 611 -2.81 17.55 -23.69
CA GLU A 611 -3.44 16.57 -22.79
C GLU A 611 -2.68 16.38 -21.48
N VAL A 612 -1.39 16.76 -21.42
CA VAL A 612 -0.53 16.56 -20.23
C VAL A 612 0.07 17.86 -19.70
N TYR A 613 -0.07 18.95 -20.46
CA TYR A 613 0.50 20.26 -20.17
C TYR A 613 -0.26 21.40 -20.86
N GLU A 614 -0.74 22.37 -20.10
CA GLU A 614 -1.47 23.52 -20.65
C GLU A 614 -0.56 24.38 -21.56
N PRO A 615 -1.06 25.01 -22.64
CA PRO A 615 -0.21 25.81 -23.52
C PRO A 615 0.34 27.08 -22.86
N THR A 616 -0.47 27.72 -22.01
CA THR A 616 -0.14 28.96 -21.31
C THR A 616 0.01 28.71 -19.83
N PRO A 617 1.08 29.18 -19.17
CA PRO A 617 1.21 29.07 -17.73
C PRO A 617 0.04 29.73 -17.00
N PRO A 618 -0.54 29.09 -15.97
CA PRO A 618 -1.75 29.60 -15.33
C PRO A 618 -1.57 30.94 -14.60
N TRP A 619 -0.35 31.27 -14.15
CA TRP A 619 -0.06 32.54 -13.50
C TRP A 619 -0.23 33.76 -14.40
N GLU A 620 -0.18 33.62 -15.73
CA GLU A 620 -0.43 34.75 -16.65
C GLU A 620 -1.85 35.32 -16.51
N GLN A 621 -2.77 34.51 -15.99
CA GLN A 621 -4.17 34.87 -15.77
C GLN A 621 -4.43 35.32 -14.32
N VAL A 622 -3.43 35.27 -13.45
CA VAL A 622 -3.56 35.65 -12.03
C VAL A 622 -3.30 37.15 -11.88
N PRO A 623 -4.29 37.95 -11.44
CA PRO A 623 -4.08 39.37 -11.17
C PRO A 623 -3.26 39.58 -9.90
N ASP A 624 -2.63 40.75 -9.79
CA ASP A 624 -2.00 41.24 -8.55
C ASP A 624 -0.94 40.30 -7.93
N LEU A 625 -0.08 39.74 -8.79
CA LEU A 625 1.10 38.99 -8.40
C LEU A 625 2.14 39.89 -7.70
N PRO A 626 2.79 39.42 -6.61
CA PRO A 626 3.77 40.23 -5.90
C PRO A 626 5.05 40.44 -6.71
N GLY A 627 5.65 41.64 -6.58
CA GLY A 627 6.76 42.08 -7.42
C GLY A 627 8.11 41.38 -7.16
N ASN A 628 8.21 40.59 -6.08
CA ASN A 628 9.40 39.79 -5.76
C ASN A 628 9.46 38.45 -6.50
N VAL A 629 8.42 38.06 -7.23
CA VAL A 629 8.33 36.75 -7.90
C VAL A 629 8.78 36.85 -9.36
N ALA A 630 9.73 35.98 -9.69
CA ALA A 630 10.07 35.60 -11.04
C ALA A 630 9.48 34.23 -11.36
N PHE A 631 9.14 33.98 -12.62
CA PHE A 631 8.66 32.68 -13.09
C PHE A 631 9.67 32.03 -14.04
N ALA A 632 9.84 30.72 -13.94
CA ALA A 632 10.57 29.91 -14.90
C ALA A 632 9.69 28.76 -15.40
N ASP A 633 9.64 28.60 -16.73
CA ASP A 633 8.93 27.53 -17.41
C ASP A 633 9.94 26.69 -18.22
N PHE A 634 10.04 25.42 -17.86
CA PHE A 634 10.91 24.45 -18.53
C PHE A 634 10.17 23.49 -19.45
N GLY A 635 8.88 23.72 -19.71
CA GLY A 635 8.01 22.82 -20.48
C GLY A 635 8.52 22.49 -21.88
N ASP A 636 9.28 23.38 -22.51
CA ASP A 636 9.86 23.14 -23.84
C ASP A 636 11.07 22.19 -23.84
N TYR A 637 11.63 21.95 -22.65
CA TYR A 637 12.59 20.88 -22.44
C TYR A 637 11.87 19.55 -22.21
N PHE A 638 10.74 19.54 -21.51
CA PHE A 638 9.97 18.32 -21.23
C PHE A 638 9.08 17.84 -22.39
N CYS A 639 8.71 18.75 -23.29
CA CYS A 639 7.79 18.50 -24.39
C CYS A 639 8.22 19.18 -25.69
N GLU A 640 7.87 18.59 -26.81
CA GLU A 640 7.88 19.26 -28.11
C GLU A 640 6.68 20.20 -28.25
N PRO A 641 6.60 21.05 -29.30
CA PRO A 641 5.50 21.99 -29.45
C PRO A 641 4.10 21.36 -29.50
N GLN A 642 3.99 20.10 -29.93
CA GLN A 642 2.69 19.42 -30.10
C GLN A 642 2.58 18.11 -29.32
N VAL A 643 3.70 17.53 -28.89
CA VAL A 643 3.75 16.20 -28.30
C VAL A 643 4.77 16.17 -27.16
N CYS A 644 4.44 15.49 -26.07
CA CYS A 644 5.39 15.19 -25.00
C CYS A 644 5.86 13.73 -25.18
N PRO A 645 7.14 13.50 -25.49
CA PRO A 645 7.68 12.16 -25.60
C PRO A 645 8.06 11.59 -24.23
N PRO A 646 8.08 10.25 -24.07
CA PRO A 646 8.45 9.60 -22.81
C PRO A 646 9.97 9.63 -22.54
N ALA A 647 10.77 9.90 -23.58
CA ALA A 647 12.22 10.02 -23.51
C ALA A 647 12.71 11.08 -24.50
N ILE A 648 13.73 11.85 -24.12
CA ILE A 648 14.33 12.93 -24.91
C ILE A 648 15.84 12.79 -24.84
N GLY A 649 16.51 12.85 -26.00
CA GLY A 649 17.97 12.78 -26.07
C GLY A 649 18.53 11.51 -25.41
N ASN A 650 17.89 10.36 -25.67
CA ASN A 650 18.20 9.06 -25.09
C ASN A 650 18.12 8.99 -23.55
N ILE A 651 17.29 9.84 -22.94
CA ILE A 651 17.03 9.79 -21.50
C ILE A 651 15.52 9.75 -21.24
N HIS A 652 15.05 8.79 -20.43
CA HIS A 652 13.68 8.79 -19.93
C HIS A 652 13.44 10.02 -19.07
N VAL A 653 12.41 10.79 -19.42
CA VAL A 653 12.12 12.06 -18.75
C VAL A 653 11.48 11.81 -17.39
N TYR A 654 10.55 10.83 -17.30
CA TYR A 654 9.71 10.62 -16.13
C TYR A 654 10.01 9.30 -15.41
N GLY A 655 10.18 9.36 -14.08
CA GLY A 655 10.33 8.20 -13.21
C GLY A 655 8.99 7.49 -12.93
N ASP A 656 7.93 8.29 -12.80
CA ASP A 656 6.56 7.85 -12.59
C ASP A 656 5.60 8.58 -13.54
N HIS A 657 4.53 9.18 -13.05
CA HIS A 657 3.54 9.91 -13.83
C HIS A 657 3.78 11.44 -13.87
N SER A 658 4.70 12.00 -13.07
CA SER A 658 5.02 13.44 -13.10
C SER A 658 6.42 13.79 -12.60
N HIS A 659 7.11 12.93 -11.85
CA HIS A 659 8.46 13.21 -11.37
C HIS A 659 9.50 13.02 -12.48
N ILE A 660 10.38 14.01 -12.60
CA ILE A 660 11.48 14.00 -13.55
C ILE A 660 12.61 13.11 -13.02
N THR A 661 13.18 12.28 -13.89
CA THR A 661 14.33 11.45 -13.52
C THR A 661 15.55 12.30 -13.18
N ARG A 662 16.35 11.84 -12.23
CA ARG A 662 17.61 12.47 -11.83
C ARG A 662 18.53 12.62 -13.03
N SER A 663 18.62 11.61 -13.88
CA SER A 663 19.49 11.64 -15.07
C SER A 663 19.04 12.71 -16.06
N TYR A 664 17.73 12.86 -16.29
CA TYR A 664 17.23 13.93 -17.13
C TYR A 664 17.50 15.31 -16.52
N MET A 665 17.25 15.48 -15.22
CA MET A 665 17.49 16.75 -14.54
C MET A 665 18.97 17.15 -14.54
N LEU A 666 19.92 16.21 -14.48
CA LEU A 666 21.34 16.53 -14.62
C LEU A 666 21.69 17.12 -16.01
N THR A 667 20.95 16.77 -17.05
CA THR A 667 21.13 17.42 -18.37
C THR A 667 20.47 18.79 -18.45
N MET A 668 19.52 19.08 -17.55
CA MET A 668 18.85 20.37 -17.45
C MET A 668 19.74 21.45 -16.83
N THR A 669 20.85 21.07 -16.19
CA THR A 669 21.64 22.00 -15.36
C THR A 669 22.02 23.31 -16.04
N PRO A 670 22.53 23.35 -17.30
CA PRO A 670 22.90 24.62 -17.94
C PRO A 670 21.72 25.58 -18.16
N TYR A 671 20.49 25.07 -18.22
CA TYR A 671 19.27 25.86 -18.40
C TYR A 671 18.73 26.35 -17.06
N VAL A 672 18.74 25.47 -16.05
CA VAL A 672 18.41 25.83 -14.66
C VAL A 672 19.38 26.88 -14.13
N GLU A 673 20.68 26.70 -14.34
CA GLU A 673 21.73 27.63 -13.92
C GLU A 673 21.54 29.02 -14.54
N ARG A 674 21.11 29.09 -15.80
CA ARG A 674 20.86 30.35 -16.51
C ARG A 674 19.72 31.14 -15.89
N GLU A 675 18.61 30.48 -15.58
CA GLU A 675 17.47 31.12 -14.92
C GLU A 675 17.86 31.62 -13.53
N LEU A 676 18.59 30.81 -12.75
CA LEU A 676 19.07 31.21 -11.43
C LEU A 676 20.04 32.39 -11.51
N ALA A 677 21.05 32.34 -12.37
CA ALA A 677 22.04 33.41 -12.55
C ALA A 677 21.37 34.74 -12.93
N ALA A 678 20.43 34.70 -13.88
CA ALA A 678 19.66 35.88 -14.28
C ALA A 678 18.92 36.54 -13.11
N ARG A 679 18.40 35.76 -12.16
CA ARG A 679 17.73 36.28 -10.95
C ARG A 679 18.68 36.67 -9.84
N LEU A 680 19.85 36.04 -9.77
CA LEU A 680 20.89 36.34 -8.79
C LEU A 680 21.78 37.52 -9.20
N GLY A 681 21.66 38.00 -10.45
CA GLY A 681 22.41 39.13 -11.00
C GLY A 681 23.84 38.76 -11.41
N GLU A 682 24.03 37.55 -11.93
CA GLU A 682 25.31 37.03 -12.46
C GLU A 682 25.32 36.90 -13.99
#